data_AF-A0A352SGL2-F1
#
_entry.id   AF-A0A352SGL2-F1
#
_cell.length_a   1.000
_cell.length_b   1.000
_cell.length_c   1.000
_cell.angle_alpha   90.00
_cell.angle_beta   90.00
_cell.angle_gamma   90.00
#
_symmetry.space_group_name_H-M   'P 1'
#
loop_
_entity.id
_entity.type
_entity.pdbx_description
1 polymer ?
#
loop_
_entity_poly.entity_id
_entity_poly.type
_entity_poly.pdbx_seq_one_letter_code
_entity_poly.pdbx_strand_id
1 'polypeptide(L)'
;MKLKKIMKWSVITMAMMAGICFAPQSGKAAEKLEVKIPTERAIYQRDNNNYANVKVSIEYSGTGEVSAKLYDGDKELGKTAVLTKGEGNTYEGSIANVPGGGWYTLIVNAGSESKTVEKVGVGEVFITGGQSNSCNFGGEKTTAQSDLVSAYNPNTNTWQHCEDSQPSESGFNTGNGGGSAWPSMGDALTQKTGVPVGFVSTGVGSAKIEELRTKHYFAIKNAINDLKPYGYRAFLLHQGEADTDGTKREKYLASLQQLIAQTREDAGYNLNWCIAQVSYAWSNYNNTKKMESMKETQRAACNDETIFVGPTTDDLQGEYRHTDNLHLSKLGLIEHGKRWADVVYNKMITAYEVSMDTNTKHGQISGEKSTYHAGDIVKVSVKADEGYYLKIGSFKVNGKQEALDGSSFVMHAENAVMTGEFVTIDELVGFLKDELDKAKKIDAAKYEEVSATALKNAILAGEQAIITPAVTGEQVQKCTVELMTAQTSLVEKSVPDATPTPLPTATPTAAPTEAPKQTEEPKQTEEPGVSQPVAGTPAAKTKLPKKGTIIKKGGVKYVITTSSGKVKTVSVLGVANKTKKSITIAKTVSYKGYQYAVTGICKKAFYKMSKLKKIKVLSTKITKVGKQAFKKTNVKLKIQVPKKKLKKYRKLFQGKGLGKKANIV
;
A
#
# COMPACT_ATOMS: atom_id res chain seq x y z
N MET A 1 9.05 -4.87 -74.14
CA MET A 1 7.64 -5.02 -74.60
C MET A 1 6.76 -4.07 -73.76
N LYS A 2 5.65 -3.44 -74.23
CA LYS A 2 4.30 -3.98 -74.55
C LYS A 2 3.81 -4.95 -73.47
N LEU A 3 2.60 -4.90 -72.89
CA LEU A 3 1.38 -4.07 -73.05
C LEU A 3 1.43 -2.76 -72.20
N LYS A 4 0.52 -1.75 -72.16
CA LYS A 4 -0.67 -1.29 -72.95
C LYS A 4 -1.97 -2.14 -72.91
N LYS A 5 -3.16 -1.67 -72.47
CA LYS A 5 -3.68 -0.29 -72.19
C LYS A 5 -5.17 -0.37 -71.70
N ILE A 6 -5.77 0.73 -71.22
CA ILE A 6 -7.24 1.08 -71.37
C ILE A 6 -8.25 0.24 -70.53
N MET A 7 -9.49 0.68 -70.15
CA MET A 7 -10.32 1.87 -70.48
C MET A 7 -11.02 2.48 -69.23
N LYS A 8 -11.40 3.77 -69.29
CA LYS A 8 -12.51 4.34 -68.47
C LYS A 8 -13.85 4.08 -69.18
N TRP A 9 -14.99 4.17 -68.49
CA TRP A 9 -16.16 4.84 -69.08
C TRP A 9 -17.02 5.51 -68.01
N SER A 10 -17.73 6.57 -68.39
CA SER A 10 -18.65 7.31 -67.53
C SER A 10 -19.76 7.85 -68.41
N VAL A 11 -21.01 7.51 -68.11
CA VAL A 11 -22.20 8.06 -68.77
C VAL A 11 -23.22 8.42 -67.70
N ILE A 12 -23.91 9.54 -67.92
CA ILE A 12 -24.91 10.12 -67.02
C ILE A 12 -26.29 9.66 -67.48
N THR A 13 -27.17 9.32 -66.52
CA THR A 13 -28.61 9.24 -66.77
C THR A 13 -29.33 10.08 -65.71
N MET A 14 -30.30 10.89 -66.14
CA MET A 14 -31.04 11.85 -65.33
C MET A 14 -32.55 11.70 -65.58
N ALA A 15 -33.37 12.12 -64.61
CA ALA A 15 -34.82 11.90 -64.52
C ALA A 15 -35.21 10.42 -64.24
N MET A 16 -36.28 10.11 -63.50
CA MET A 16 -37.48 10.92 -63.22
C MET A 16 -37.76 11.17 -61.73
N MET A 17 -38.56 12.21 -61.45
CA MET A 17 -39.25 12.35 -60.17
C MET A 17 -40.39 11.34 -60.06
N ALA A 18 -40.46 10.61 -58.95
CA ALA A 18 -41.67 9.95 -58.49
C ALA A 18 -41.93 10.41 -57.05
N GLY A 19 -43.12 10.96 -56.80
CA GLY A 19 -43.48 11.52 -55.49
C GLY A 19 -43.77 10.43 -54.46
N ILE A 20 -42.73 9.91 -53.80
CA ILE A 20 -42.89 9.06 -52.62
C ILE A 20 -43.13 9.97 -51.41
N CYS A 21 -44.30 9.82 -50.78
CA CYS A 21 -44.60 10.47 -49.51
C CYS A 21 -43.67 9.93 -48.42
N PHE A 22 -42.59 10.66 -48.13
CA PHE A 22 -41.81 10.45 -46.92
C PHE A 22 -42.68 10.78 -45.69
N ALA A 23 -43.35 9.77 -45.17
CA ALA A 23 -43.76 9.78 -43.77
C ALA A 23 -42.49 10.05 -42.94
N PRO A 24 -42.55 10.95 -41.92
CA PRO A 24 -41.39 11.23 -41.11
C PRO A 24 -41.03 9.98 -40.31
N GLN A 25 -40.02 9.24 -40.78
CA GLN A 25 -39.33 8.27 -39.95
C GLN A 25 -38.83 9.03 -38.73
N SER A 26 -39.32 8.65 -37.55
CA SER A 26 -38.79 9.09 -36.28
C SER A 26 -37.37 8.56 -36.15
N GLY A 27 -36.42 9.34 -36.66
CA GLY A 27 -35.01 8.99 -36.69
C GLY A 27 -34.55 8.63 -35.28
N LYS A 28 -34.29 7.35 -35.04
CA LYS A 28 -33.58 6.92 -33.84
C LYS A 28 -32.29 7.72 -33.79
N ALA A 29 -32.06 8.42 -32.67
CA ALA A 29 -30.77 9.04 -32.43
C ALA A 29 -29.69 7.95 -32.54
N ALA A 30 -28.65 8.20 -33.32
CA ALA A 30 -27.60 7.22 -33.58
C ALA A 30 -27.03 6.69 -32.25
N GLU A 31 -26.90 5.36 -32.14
CA GLU A 31 -26.40 4.73 -30.93
C GLU A 31 -24.89 5.06 -30.82
N LYS A 32 -24.51 5.91 -29.86
CA LYS A 32 -23.13 6.36 -29.71
C LYS A 32 -22.38 5.39 -28.81
N LEU A 33 -21.36 4.72 -29.34
CA LEU A 33 -20.38 3.91 -28.61
C LEU A 33 -19.05 4.68 -28.44
N GLU A 34 -18.56 4.79 -27.21
CA GLU A 34 -17.26 5.41 -26.90
C GLU A 34 -16.50 4.61 -25.83
N VAL A 35 -15.31 4.12 -26.17
CA VAL A 35 -14.43 3.41 -25.22
C VAL A 35 -13.65 4.43 -24.40
N LYS A 36 -13.76 4.38 -23.07
CA LYS A 36 -13.07 5.28 -22.13
C LYS A 36 -11.83 4.64 -21.53
N ILE A 37 -11.90 3.34 -21.28
CA ILE A 37 -10.81 2.52 -20.72
C ILE A 37 -10.86 1.16 -21.45
N PRO A 38 -9.74 0.67 -22.01
CA PRO A 38 -8.48 1.39 -22.23
C PRO A 38 -8.63 2.55 -23.23
N THR A 39 -7.76 3.54 -23.12
CA THR A 39 -7.41 4.42 -24.25
C THR A 39 -6.28 3.79 -25.09
N GLU A 40 -6.09 4.28 -26.31
CA GLU A 40 -5.03 3.83 -27.22
C GLU A 40 -3.64 3.91 -26.53
N ARG A 41 -2.82 2.87 -26.69
CA ARG A 41 -1.53 2.63 -26.01
C ARG A 41 -1.55 2.39 -24.49
N ALA A 42 -2.71 2.11 -23.90
CA ALA A 42 -2.81 1.81 -22.47
C ALA A 42 -2.11 0.49 -22.10
N ILE A 43 -1.44 0.49 -20.94
CA ILE A 43 -0.73 -0.68 -20.41
C ILE A 43 -1.33 -1.06 -19.06
N TYR A 44 -1.65 -2.34 -18.87
CA TYR A 44 -2.10 -2.90 -17.60
C TYR A 44 -0.93 -3.60 -16.90
N GLN A 45 -0.79 -3.35 -15.61
CA GLN A 45 0.25 -3.95 -14.78
C GLN A 45 0.04 -5.46 -14.64
N ARG A 46 1.00 -6.25 -15.13
CA ARG A 46 1.07 -7.69 -14.90
C ARG A 46 1.45 -8.05 -13.46
N ASP A 47 1.06 -9.24 -13.05
CA ASP A 47 1.54 -9.89 -11.85
C ASP A 47 2.86 -10.64 -12.08
N ASN A 48 3.38 -11.24 -11.02
CA ASN A 48 4.64 -11.99 -11.03
C ASN A 48 4.53 -13.35 -11.77
N ASN A 49 3.34 -13.70 -12.31
CA ASN A 49 3.12 -14.87 -13.16
C ASN A 49 3.04 -14.48 -14.66
N ASN A 50 3.27 -13.20 -15.00
CA ASN A 50 3.09 -12.60 -16.33
C ASN A 50 1.62 -12.48 -16.78
N TYR A 51 0.67 -12.22 -15.89
CA TYR A 51 -0.75 -12.01 -16.26
C TYR A 51 -1.37 -10.73 -15.66
N ALA A 52 -2.34 -10.14 -16.35
CA ALA A 52 -3.19 -9.05 -15.85
C ALA A 52 -4.68 -9.31 -16.12
N ASN A 53 -5.54 -8.48 -15.53
CA ASN A 53 -6.94 -8.36 -15.93
C ASN A 53 -7.12 -7.01 -16.64
N VAL A 54 -7.50 -7.05 -17.93
CA VAL A 54 -7.76 -5.85 -18.72
C VAL A 54 -9.16 -5.35 -18.40
N LYS A 55 -9.27 -4.33 -17.53
CA LYS A 55 -10.55 -3.67 -17.25
C LYS A 55 -10.99 -2.85 -18.46
N VAL A 56 -12.26 -3.02 -18.86
CA VAL A 56 -12.91 -2.25 -19.93
C VAL A 56 -14.03 -1.39 -19.32
N SER A 57 -14.14 -0.13 -19.75
CA SER A 57 -15.19 0.82 -19.36
C SER A 57 -15.56 1.71 -20.54
N ILE A 58 -16.85 1.76 -20.87
CA ILE A 58 -17.37 2.39 -22.09
C ILE A 58 -18.64 3.20 -21.80
N GLU A 59 -18.92 4.20 -22.63
CA GLU A 59 -20.24 4.83 -22.74
C GLU A 59 -20.96 4.30 -23.99
N TYR A 60 -22.21 3.86 -23.83
CA TYR A 60 -23.07 3.41 -24.93
C TYR A 60 -24.51 3.89 -24.71
N SER A 61 -25.02 4.71 -25.63
CA SER A 61 -26.37 5.29 -25.55
C SER A 61 -27.48 4.38 -26.07
N GLY A 62 -27.13 3.26 -26.69
CA GLY A 62 -28.06 2.35 -27.34
C GLY A 62 -28.58 1.22 -26.45
N THR A 63 -29.08 0.19 -27.11
CA THR A 63 -29.62 -1.03 -26.51
C THR A 63 -28.92 -2.30 -27.03
N GLY A 64 -29.18 -3.45 -26.40
CA GLY A 64 -28.51 -4.73 -26.71
C GLY A 64 -27.44 -5.12 -25.69
N GLU A 65 -26.78 -6.26 -25.94
CA GLU A 65 -25.62 -6.71 -25.17
C GLU A 65 -24.39 -5.86 -25.52
N VAL A 66 -23.50 -5.68 -24.53
CA VAL A 66 -22.18 -5.08 -24.72
C VAL A 66 -21.12 -6.11 -24.34
N SER A 67 -20.18 -6.38 -25.24
CA SER A 67 -19.10 -7.36 -25.03
C SER A 67 -17.75 -6.80 -25.46
N ALA A 68 -16.67 -7.29 -24.85
CA ALA A 68 -15.30 -6.94 -25.18
C ALA A 68 -14.45 -8.20 -25.40
N LYS A 69 -13.65 -8.20 -26.47
CA LYS A 69 -12.68 -9.23 -26.83
C LYS A 69 -11.32 -8.57 -27.08
N LEU A 70 -10.24 -9.30 -26.79
CA LEU A 70 -8.85 -8.85 -26.97
C LEU A 70 -8.12 -9.85 -27.87
N TYR A 71 -7.21 -9.37 -28.73
CA TYR A 71 -6.61 -10.17 -29.79
C TYR A 71 -5.09 -9.95 -29.94
N ASP A 72 -4.38 -11.03 -30.24
CA ASP A 72 -2.94 -11.15 -30.52
C ASP A 72 -2.78 -11.54 -31.99
N GLY A 73 -2.83 -10.55 -32.91
CA GLY A 73 -3.15 -10.81 -34.31
C GLY A 73 -4.57 -11.38 -34.45
N ASP A 74 -4.73 -12.52 -35.12
CA ASP A 74 -6.03 -13.19 -35.29
C ASP A 74 -6.49 -13.99 -34.03
N LYS A 75 -5.65 -14.10 -33.00
CA LYS A 75 -5.85 -15.00 -31.85
C LYS A 75 -6.54 -14.29 -30.68
N GLU A 76 -7.77 -14.70 -30.35
CA GLU A 76 -8.49 -14.19 -29.17
C GLU A 76 -7.76 -14.56 -27.86
N LEU A 77 -7.65 -13.59 -26.95
CA LEU A 77 -7.00 -13.70 -25.64
C LEU A 77 -8.01 -13.73 -24.49
N GLY A 78 -7.76 -14.62 -23.54
CA GLY A 78 -8.56 -14.75 -22.32
C GLY A 78 -9.95 -15.33 -22.60
N LYS A 79 -10.99 -14.68 -22.08
CA LYS A 79 -12.40 -14.96 -22.41
C LYS A 79 -13.11 -13.66 -22.71
N THR A 80 -13.98 -13.68 -23.71
CA THR A 80 -14.93 -12.59 -24.01
C THR A 80 -15.61 -12.09 -22.73
N ALA A 81 -15.52 -10.78 -22.46
CA ALA A 81 -16.09 -10.15 -21.29
C ALA A 81 -17.41 -9.45 -21.65
N VAL A 82 -18.54 -9.95 -21.14
CA VAL A 82 -19.82 -9.23 -21.17
C VAL A 82 -19.74 -8.06 -20.18
N LEU A 83 -20.01 -6.84 -20.63
CA LEU A 83 -19.91 -5.63 -19.83
C LEU A 83 -21.25 -5.35 -19.11
N THR A 84 -21.18 -5.09 -17.81
CA THR A 84 -22.35 -4.83 -16.96
C THR A 84 -22.74 -3.35 -17.03
N LYS A 85 -24.02 -3.05 -17.28
CA LYS A 85 -24.51 -1.67 -17.25
C LYS A 85 -24.42 -1.08 -15.84
N GLY A 86 -23.84 0.11 -15.75
CA GLY A 86 -23.71 0.91 -14.53
C GLY A 86 -24.73 2.05 -14.49
N GLU A 87 -24.32 3.20 -13.93
CA GLU A 87 -25.15 4.40 -13.92
C GLU A 87 -25.18 5.07 -15.31
N GLY A 88 -26.37 5.53 -15.72
CA GLY A 88 -26.59 6.17 -17.01
C GLY A 88 -26.30 5.24 -18.20
N ASN A 89 -25.38 5.68 -19.07
CA ASN A 89 -24.96 4.97 -20.29
C ASN A 89 -23.63 4.23 -20.11
N THR A 90 -23.12 4.11 -18.89
CA THR A 90 -21.83 3.45 -18.60
C THR A 90 -21.99 1.93 -18.62
N TYR A 91 -21.02 1.21 -19.19
CA TYR A 91 -20.89 -0.24 -19.05
C TYR A 91 -19.45 -0.61 -18.66
N GLU A 92 -19.28 -1.53 -17.70
CA GLU A 92 -17.97 -1.96 -17.21
C GLU A 92 -17.80 -3.49 -17.16
N GLY A 93 -16.59 -3.97 -17.41
CA GLY A 93 -16.22 -5.37 -17.27
C GLY A 93 -14.71 -5.57 -17.21
N SER A 94 -14.23 -6.81 -17.30
CA SER A 94 -12.80 -7.09 -17.39
C SER A 94 -12.53 -8.42 -18.10
N ILE A 95 -11.59 -8.41 -19.03
CA ILE A 95 -11.05 -9.62 -19.65
C ILE A 95 -9.99 -10.16 -18.70
N ALA A 96 -10.18 -11.39 -18.21
CA ALA A 96 -9.38 -11.96 -17.12
C ALA A 96 -8.21 -12.82 -17.62
N ASN A 97 -7.11 -12.83 -16.86
CA ASN A 97 -5.90 -13.61 -17.13
C ASN A 97 -5.33 -13.41 -18.54
N VAL A 98 -5.21 -12.15 -18.97
CA VAL A 98 -4.51 -11.78 -20.22
C VAL A 98 -3.00 -11.87 -19.95
N PRO A 99 -2.21 -12.58 -20.78
CA PRO A 99 -0.76 -12.69 -20.61
C PRO A 99 -0.06 -11.37 -20.92
N GLY A 100 1.15 -11.18 -20.40
CA GLY A 100 2.07 -10.17 -20.90
C GLY A 100 2.71 -10.59 -22.22
N GLY A 101 2.77 -9.65 -23.17
CA GLY A 101 3.32 -9.83 -24.52
C GLY A 101 3.43 -8.48 -25.21
N GLY A 102 3.17 -8.39 -26.52
CA GLY A 102 3.24 -7.14 -27.28
C GLY A 102 2.05 -6.20 -27.11
N TRP A 103 1.65 -5.54 -28.20
CA TRP A 103 0.38 -4.80 -28.30
C TRP A 103 -0.75 -5.74 -28.74
N TYR A 104 -1.91 -5.59 -28.12
CA TYR A 104 -3.12 -6.35 -28.43
C TYR A 104 -4.26 -5.44 -28.89
N THR A 105 -5.01 -5.88 -29.89
CA THR A 105 -6.20 -5.17 -30.39
C THR A 105 -7.41 -5.52 -29.53
N LEU A 106 -8.06 -4.51 -28.93
CA LEU A 106 -9.33 -4.66 -28.22
C LEU A 106 -10.49 -4.31 -29.17
N ILE A 107 -11.46 -5.21 -29.30
CA ILE A 107 -12.73 -4.97 -30.00
C ILE A 107 -13.86 -4.98 -28.97
N VAL A 108 -14.60 -3.86 -28.89
CA VAL A 108 -15.84 -3.75 -28.11
C VAL A 108 -17.02 -3.72 -29.07
N ASN A 109 -18.00 -4.59 -28.86
CA ASN A 109 -19.26 -4.63 -29.61
C ASN A 109 -20.42 -4.24 -28.68
N ALA A 110 -21.34 -3.40 -29.16
CA ALA A 110 -22.49 -2.90 -28.40
C ALA A 110 -23.71 -2.77 -29.33
N GLY A 111 -24.69 -3.67 -29.21
CA GLY A 111 -25.80 -3.73 -30.15
C GLY A 111 -25.31 -3.98 -31.58
N SER A 112 -25.54 -3.05 -32.50
CA SER A 112 -24.98 -3.06 -33.86
C SER A 112 -23.65 -2.29 -34.00
N GLU A 113 -23.24 -1.54 -32.99
CA GLU A 113 -22.00 -0.75 -33.01
C GLU A 113 -20.77 -1.58 -32.64
N SER A 114 -19.63 -1.22 -33.20
CA SER A 114 -18.34 -1.82 -32.84
C SER A 114 -17.24 -0.76 -32.78
N LYS A 115 -16.30 -0.91 -31.83
CA LYS A 115 -15.18 0.02 -31.65
C LYS A 115 -13.90 -0.72 -31.29
N THR A 116 -12.87 -0.44 -32.08
CA THR A 116 -11.51 -0.96 -31.88
C THR A 116 -10.63 0.03 -31.12
N VAL A 117 -9.70 -0.51 -30.32
CA VAL A 117 -8.50 0.15 -29.77
C VAL A 117 -7.32 -0.75 -30.14
N GLU A 118 -6.32 -0.25 -30.88
CA GLU A 118 -5.34 -1.10 -31.55
C GLU A 118 -4.15 -1.48 -30.66
N LYS A 119 -3.77 -0.61 -29.73
CA LYS A 119 -2.66 -0.86 -28.80
C LYS A 119 -3.14 -0.92 -27.36
N VAL A 120 -3.40 -2.14 -26.88
CA VAL A 120 -3.64 -2.44 -25.47
C VAL A 120 -2.56 -3.41 -24.99
N GLY A 121 -1.77 -3.01 -24.00
CA GLY A 121 -0.62 -3.77 -23.50
C GLY A 121 -0.87 -4.41 -22.14
N VAL A 122 -0.19 -5.53 -21.88
CA VAL A 122 -0.03 -6.09 -20.53
C VAL A 122 1.46 -6.17 -20.24
N GLY A 123 1.92 -5.47 -19.21
CA GLY A 123 3.34 -5.23 -18.98
C GLY A 123 3.63 -4.55 -17.64
N GLU A 124 4.63 -3.69 -17.59
CA GLU A 124 5.02 -2.96 -16.37
C GLU A 124 4.51 -1.51 -16.40
N VAL A 125 4.07 -0.99 -15.26
CA VAL A 125 3.61 0.40 -15.12
C VAL A 125 4.19 1.01 -13.84
N PHE A 126 4.79 2.20 -13.95
CA PHE A 126 5.46 2.89 -12.86
C PHE A 126 4.93 4.31 -12.64
N ILE A 127 4.77 4.69 -11.37
CA ILE A 127 4.64 6.10 -10.97
C ILE A 127 6.05 6.61 -10.69
N THR A 128 6.49 7.65 -11.39
CA THR A 128 7.81 8.26 -11.18
C THR A 128 7.67 9.61 -10.51
N GLY A 129 8.64 10.00 -9.70
CA GLY A 129 8.62 11.30 -9.04
C GLY A 129 9.86 11.61 -8.21
N GLY A 130 9.80 12.75 -7.53
CA GLY A 130 10.97 13.34 -6.89
C GLY A 130 11.15 14.79 -7.32
N GLN A 131 12.40 15.21 -7.51
CA GLN A 131 12.73 16.59 -7.91
C GLN A 131 13.03 16.73 -9.42
N SER A 132 13.78 17.77 -9.82
CA SER A 132 14.08 18.10 -11.22
C SER A 132 14.63 16.93 -12.02
N ASN A 133 15.65 16.22 -11.52
CA ASN A 133 16.21 15.02 -12.18
C ASN A 133 15.25 13.81 -12.29
N SER A 134 14.03 13.89 -11.73
CA SER A 134 12.94 12.92 -11.93
C SER A 134 11.95 13.31 -13.03
N CYS A 135 12.06 14.51 -13.59
CA CYS A 135 11.20 15.01 -14.65
C CYS A 135 12.00 15.86 -15.67
N ASN A 136 11.37 16.86 -16.27
CA ASN A 136 11.79 17.48 -17.54
C ASN A 136 12.88 18.55 -17.38
N PHE A 137 14.02 18.18 -16.78
CA PHE A 137 15.13 19.09 -16.50
C PHE A 137 16.48 18.67 -17.08
N GLY A 138 16.63 17.45 -17.59
CA GLY A 138 17.89 17.03 -18.21
C GLY A 138 18.15 17.79 -19.52
N GLY A 139 19.43 18.02 -19.84
CA GLY A 139 19.87 19.02 -20.81
C GLY A 139 19.37 18.91 -22.25
N GLU A 140 18.86 17.73 -22.64
CA GLU A 140 18.12 17.53 -23.90
C GLU A 140 16.97 16.56 -23.67
N LYS A 141 15.99 16.59 -24.58
CA LYS A 141 14.90 15.63 -24.66
C LYS A 141 15.37 14.25 -25.14
N THR A 142 14.70 13.21 -24.66
CA THR A 142 14.82 11.82 -25.12
C THR A 142 13.48 11.29 -25.62
N THR A 143 13.52 10.30 -26.51
CA THR A 143 12.36 9.63 -27.13
C THR A 143 12.64 8.14 -27.14
N ALA A 144 11.68 7.32 -26.69
CA ALA A 144 11.85 5.87 -26.67
C ALA A 144 11.92 5.32 -28.10
N GLN A 145 12.93 4.50 -28.39
CA GLN A 145 13.10 3.86 -29.70
C GLN A 145 12.14 2.67 -29.87
N SER A 146 11.72 2.05 -28.76
CA SER A 146 10.74 0.97 -28.73
C SER A 146 9.32 1.52 -28.76
N ASP A 147 8.50 1.02 -29.69
CA ASP A 147 7.05 1.30 -29.73
C ASP A 147 6.30 0.68 -28.54
N LEU A 148 6.94 -0.17 -27.71
CA LEU A 148 6.32 -0.75 -26.52
C LEU A 148 6.33 0.19 -25.29
N VAL A 149 6.92 1.38 -25.38
CA VAL A 149 6.99 2.33 -24.25
C VAL A 149 5.87 3.39 -24.34
N SER A 150 5.16 3.64 -23.25
CA SER A 150 4.10 4.65 -23.19
C SER A 150 4.23 5.58 -21.99
N ALA A 151 3.79 6.83 -22.17
CA ALA A 151 3.57 7.78 -21.07
C ALA A 151 2.06 8.02 -20.89
N TYR A 152 1.59 8.08 -19.65
CA TYR A 152 0.22 8.47 -19.32
C TYR A 152 0.13 9.98 -19.11
N ASN A 153 -0.82 10.63 -19.78
CA ASN A 153 -1.06 12.07 -19.67
C ASN A 153 -2.28 12.35 -18.76
N PRO A 154 -2.08 12.76 -17.49
CA PRO A 154 -3.19 13.01 -16.57
C PRO A 154 -4.06 14.22 -16.97
N ASN A 155 -3.57 15.11 -17.84
CA ASN A 155 -4.33 16.27 -18.30
C ASN A 155 -5.40 15.90 -19.34
N THR A 156 -5.20 14.79 -20.08
CA THR A 156 -6.11 14.29 -21.12
C THR A 156 -6.73 12.94 -20.80
N ASN A 157 -6.22 12.24 -19.78
CA ASN A 157 -6.53 10.84 -19.42
C ASN A 157 -6.22 9.81 -20.54
N THR A 158 -5.28 10.15 -21.43
CA THR A 158 -4.84 9.30 -22.53
C THR A 158 -3.43 8.78 -22.30
N TRP A 159 -3.13 7.60 -22.83
CA TRP A 159 -1.75 7.19 -23.03
C TRP A 159 -1.22 7.72 -24.38
N GLN A 160 0.09 7.89 -24.47
CA GLN A 160 0.83 8.31 -25.66
C GLN A 160 2.15 7.53 -25.73
N HIS A 161 2.89 7.63 -26.83
CA HIS A 161 4.26 7.11 -26.89
C HIS A 161 5.15 7.88 -25.88
N CYS A 162 6.18 7.22 -25.35
CA CYS A 162 7.04 7.80 -24.32
C CYS A 162 8.16 8.65 -24.93
N GLU A 163 7.92 9.96 -24.96
CA GLU A 163 8.88 10.98 -25.37
C GLU A 163 8.84 12.19 -24.44
N ASP A 164 9.93 12.94 -24.39
CA ASP A 164 10.04 14.13 -23.56
C ASP A 164 9.44 15.37 -24.26
N SER A 165 8.72 16.26 -23.56
CA SER A 165 8.66 16.37 -22.12
C SER A 165 7.53 15.52 -21.55
N GLN A 166 7.84 14.73 -20.53
CA GLN A 166 6.95 13.78 -19.89
C GLN A 166 5.67 14.48 -19.41
N PRO A 167 4.49 13.98 -19.81
CA PRO A 167 3.23 14.45 -19.27
C PRO A 167 3.17 14.39 -17.74
N SER A 168 2.66 15.46 -17.15
CA SER A 168 2.41 15.57 -15.72
C SER A 168 1.35 16.63 -15.45
N GLU A 169 0.75 16.58 -14.27
CA GLU A 169 -0.08 17.66 -13.71
C GLU A 169 0.67 18.49 -12.65
N SER A 170 1.93 18.13 -12.33
CA SER A 170 2.68 18.71 -11.20
C SER A 170 3.04 20.20 -11.34
N GLY A 171 2.78 20.79 -12.50
CA GLY A 171 3.31 22.09 -12.94
C GLY A 171 4.66 22.01 -13.66
N PHE A 172 5.27 20.81 -13.77
CA PHE A 172 6.59 20.61 -14.38
C PHE A 172 6.56 19.65 -15.59
N ASN A 173 5.43 19.60 -16.31
CA ASN A 173 5.28 18.86 -17.57
C ASN A 173 6.12 19.42 -18.74
N THR A 174 6.66 20.63 -18.60
CA THR A 174 7.68 21.22 -19.49
C THR A 174 9.04 21.36 -18.81
N GLY A 175 9.08 21.61 -17.50
CA GLY A 175 10.32 21.76 -16.72
C GLY A 175 11.17 22.93 -17.20
N ASN A 176 12.40 22.66 -17.68
CA ASN A 176 13.25 23.66 -18.35
C ASN A 176 13.18 23.56 -19.90
N GLY A 177 12.27 22.76 -20.44
CA GLY A 177 12.19 22.40 -21.87
C GLY A 177 12.93 21.11 -22.22
N GLY A 178 13.72 20.58 -21.28
CA GLY A 178 14.56 19.39 -21.43
C GLY A 178 13.84 18.06 -21.22
N GLY A 179 14.65 17.03 -20.98
CA GLY A 179 14.24 15.63 -20.94
C GLY A 179 14.31 14.94 -19.57
N SER A 180 14.01 13.64 -19.59
CA SER A 180 13.95 12.74 -18.43
C SER A 180 14.60 11.39 -18.72
N ALA A 181 14.78 10.55 -17.70
CA ALA A 181 15.36 9.21 -17.86
C ALA A 181 14.34 8.13 -18.29
N TRP A 182 13.04 8.47 -18.34
CA TRP A 182 11.98 7.47 -18.47
C TRP A 182 11.86 6.85 -19.88
N PRO A 183 12.02 7.58 -21.00
CA PRO A 183 12.04 6.96 -22.33
C PRO A 183 13.16 5.91 -22.46
N SER A 184 14.39 6.26 -22.06
CA SER A 184 15.53 5.33 -22.09
C SER A 184 15.43 4.19 -21.07
N MET A 185 14.77 4.40 -19.92
CA MET A 185 14.41 3.32 -19.01
C MET A 185 13.42 2.34 -19.67
N GLY A 186 12.44 2.86 -20.40
CA GLY A 186 11.48 2.06 -21.15
C GLY A 186 12.14 1.19 -22.22
N ASP A 187 13.04 1.77 -23.02
CA ASP A 187 13.83 1.01 -24.00
C ASP A 187 14.66 -0.10 -23.31
N ALA A 188 15.43 0.25 -22.28
CA ALA A 188 16.29 -0.71 -21.59
C ALA A 188 15.52 -1.78 -20.80
N LEU A 189 14.29 -1.50 -20.37
CA LEU A 189 13.44 -2.47 -19.66
C LEU A 189 12.64 -3.36 -20.62
N THR A 190 12.06 -2.82 -21.70
CA THR A 190 11.36 -3.62 -22.73
C THR A 190 12.29 -4.66 -23.36
N GLN A 191 13.58 -4.33 -23.55
CA GLN A 191 14.62 -5.28 -23.99
C GLN A 191 14.86 -6.45 -23.01
N LYS A 192 14.65 -6.25 -21.71
CA LYS A 192 14.85 -7.27 -20.67
C LYS A 192 13.60 -8.12 -20.40
N THR A 193 12.41 -7.55 -20.63
CA THR A 193 11.13 -8.16 -20.23
C THR A 193 10.26 -8.65 -21.39
N GLY A 194 10.47 -8.13 -22.61
CA GLY A 194 9.65 -8.44 -23.79
C GLY A 194 8.22 -7.90 -23.75
N VAL A 195 7.87 -7.03 -22.79
CA VAL A 195 6.51 -6.49 -22.59
C VAL A 195 6.49 -4.96 -22.47
N PRO A 196 5.37 -4.29 -22.81
CA PRO A 196 5.20 -2.85 -22.66
C PRO A 196 5.59 -2.27 -21.30
N VAL A 197 6.09 -1.03 -21.33
CA VAL A 197 6.48 -0.27 -20.13
C VAL A 197 5.81 1.09 -20.13
N GLY A 198 5.01 1.35 -19.09
CA GLY A 198 4.22 2.56 -18.90
C GLY A 198 4.75 3.45 -17.77
N PHE A 199 4.76 4.76 -17.98
CA PHE A 199 5.16 5.75 -16.98
C PHE A 199 4.09 6.83 -16.75
N VAL A 200 3.98 7.32 -15.52
CA VAL A 200 3.35 8.62 -15.21
C VAL A 200 4.30 9.46 -14.36
N SER A 201 4.57 10.70 -14.78
CA SER A 201 5.51 11.58 -14.10
C SER A 201 4.82 12.48 -13.07
N THR A 202 5.37 12.53 -11.86
CA THR A 202 4.88 13.34 -10.74
C THR A 202 5.98 14.24 -10.13
N GLY A 203 7.14 14.34 -10.81
CA GLY A 203 8.31 15.12 -10.37
C GLY A 203 8.07 16.63 -10.32
N VAL A 204 8.78 17.31 -9.40
CA VAL A 204 8.57 18.73 -9.07
C VAL A 204 9.92 19.45 -8.95
N GLY A 205 10.16 20.50 -9.74
CA GLY A 205 11.41 21.26 -9.69
C GLY A 205 11.75 21.75 -8.27
N SER A 206 12.99 21.51 -7.83
CA SER A 206 13.56 21.94 -6.54
C SER A 206 12.84 21.49 -5.25
N ALA A 207 11.89 20.56 -5.31
CA ALA A 207 11.11 20.15 -4.14
C ALA A 207 11.91 19.30 -3.13
N LYS A 208 11.81 19.66 -1.84
CA LYS A 208 12.31 18.83 -0.73
C LYS A 208 11.37 17.65 -0.44
N ILE A 209 11.87 16.59 0.20
CA ILE A 209 11.12 15.35 0.48
C ILE A 209 9.83 15.58 1.28
N GLU A 210 9.82 16.57 2.19
CA GLU A 210 8.64 16.94 2.96
C GLU A 210 7.57 17.62 2.09
N GLU A 211 7.98 18.31 1.03
CA GLU A 211 7.14 19.13 0.16
C GLU A 211 6.37 18.26 -0.85
N LEU A 212 6.98 17.18 -1.33
CA LEU A 212 6.28 16.12 -2.09
C LEU A 212 5.08 15.55 -1.32
N ARG A 213 5.13 15.52 0.02
CA ARG A 213 4.04 15.06 0.88
C ARG A 213 3.13 16.18 1.43
N THR A 214 3.51 17.46 1.34
CA THR A 214 2.79 18.57 2.01
C THR A 214 2.29 19.66 1.07
N LYS A 215 3.01 19.94 -0.02
CA LYS A 215 2.66 20.94 -1.05
C LYS A 215 2.20 20.28 -2.35
N HIS A 216 2.97 19.30 -2.85
CA HIS A 216 2.83 18.78 -4.21
C HIS A 216 2.18 17.39 -4.30
N TYR A 217 1.65 16.87 -3.20
CA TYR A 217 1.11 15.51 -3.12
C TYR A 217 -0.11 15.26 -4.04
N PHE A 218 -0.72 16.31 -4.61
CA PHE A 218 -1.88 16.15 -5.49
C PHE A 218 -1.55 15.31 -6.74
N ALA A 219 -0.43 15.58 -7.42
CA ALA A 219 -0.02 14.84 -8.62
C ALA A 219 0.27 13.35 -8.31
N ILE A 220 1.00 13.09 -7.22
CA ILE A 220 1.24 11.72 -6.73
C ILE A 220 -0.08 11.00 -6.44
N LYS A 221 -1.04 11.70 -5.81
CA LYS A 221 -2.32 11.11 -5.43
C LYS A 221 -3.26 10.89 -6.61
N ASN A 222 -3.25 11.78 -7.60
CA ASN A 222 -4.08 11.69 -8.80
C ASN A 222 -3.56 10.57 -9.72
N ALA A 223 -2.26 10.52 -10.04
CA ALA A 223 -1.62 9.35 -10.64
C ALA A 223 -1.96 8.01 -9.92
N ILE A 224 -1.96 8.01 -8.57
CA ILE A 224 -2.38 6.86 -7.75
C ILE A 224 -3.86 6.47 -7.94
N ASN A 225 -4.75 7.38 -8.34
CA ASN A 225 -6.16 7.13 -8.66
C ASN A 225 -6.37 6.74 -10.12
N ASP A 226 -5.76 7.49 -11.03
CA ASP A 226 -6.03 7.42 -12.47
C ASP A 226 -5.47 6.12 -13.05
N LEU A 227 -4.38 5.61 -12.46
CA LEU A 227 -3.87 4.27 -12.76
C LEU A 227 -4.58 3.13 -12.00
N LYS A 228 -5.67 3.35 -11.24
CA LYS A 228 -6.41 2.25 -10.59
C LYS A 228 -7.09 1.24 -11.55
N PRO A 229 -7.54 1.61 -12.77
CA PRO A 229 -8.01 0.64 -13.75
C PRO A 229 -6.90 -0.22 -14.35
N TYR A 230 -5.67 0.32 -14.39
CA TYR A 230 -4.51 -0.26 -15.06
C TYR A 230 -3.58 -1.05 -14.12
N GLY A 231 -3.43 -0.58 -12.87
CA GLY A 231 -2.42 -1.05 -11.91
C GLY A 231 -1.04 -0.41 -12.11
N TYR A 232 -0.14 -0.62 -11.15
CA TYR A 232 1.26 -0.17 -11.20
C TYR A 232 2.14 -0.99 -10.24
N ARG A 233 3.38 -1.29 -10.65
CA ARG A 233 4.38 -2.08 -9.91
C ARG A 233 4.86 -1.32 -8.68
N ALA A 234 5.35 -0.11 -8.88
CA ALA A 234 6.10 0.63 -7.88
C ALA A 234 6.03 2.16 -8.06
N PHE A 235 6.40 2.88 -7.01
CA PHE A 235 6.82 4.27 -7.08
C PHE A 235 8.34 4.35 -7.20
N LEU A 236 8.85 5.07 -8.21
CA LEU A 236 10.28 5.30 -8.44
C LEU A 236 10.66 6.73 -8.05
N LEU A 237 11.52 6.88 -7.04
CA LEU A 237 11.92 8.18 -6.48
C LEU A 237 13.35 8.56 -6.89
N HIS A 238 13.51 9.72 -7.54
CA HIS A 238 14.80 10.43 -7.65
C HIS A 238 14.67 11.78 -6.91
N GLN A 239 15.08 11.79 -5.64
CA GLN A 239 15.13 13.00 -4.84
C GLN A 239 16.16 12.89 -3.71
N GLY A 240 16.84 14.00 -3.47
CA GLY A 240 17.70 14.22 -2.32
C GLY A 240 18.54 15.50 -2.40
N GLU A 241 18.81 15.98 -3.61
CA GLU A 241 19.71 17.09 -3.91
C GLU A 241 19.21 18.42 -3.29
N ALA A 242 17.90 18.66 -3.29
CA ALA A 242 17.28 19.82 -2.64
C ALA A 242 17.35 19.75 -1.10
N ASP A 243 17.54 18.56 -0.50
CA ASP A 243 17.70 18.34 0.93
C ASP A 243 19.17 18.26 1.38
N THR A 244 20.13 18.57 0.50
CA THR A 244 21.55 18.72 0.86
C THR A 244 21.77 19.85 1.86
N ASP A 245 21.11 21.00 1.66
CA ASP A 245 21.16 22.15 2.55
C ASP A 245 19.98 22.22 3.54
N GLY A 246 20.27 22.67 4.76
CA GLY A 246 19.32 22.92 5.86
C GLY A 246 18.62 21.69 6.48
N THR A 247 18.49 20.57 5.76
CA THR A 247 17.72 19.40 6.23
C THR A 247 18.59 18.43 7.03
N LYS A 248 18.20 18.14 8.28
CA LYS A 248 18.82 17.08 9.09
C LYS A 248 18.43 15.68 8.57
N ARG A 249 19.36 14.70 8.63
CA ARG A 249 19.17 13.36 8.04
C ARG A 249 17.97 12.61 8.64
N GLU A 250 17.74 12.75 9.94
CA GLU A 250 16.61 12.12 10.64
C GLU A 250 15.27 12.74 10.21
N LYS A 251 15.27 14.05 9.89
CA LYS A 251 14.10 14.73 9.32
C LYS A 251 13.83 14.25 7.89
N TYR A 252 14.88 14.08 7.08
CA TYR A 252 14.77 13.56 5.72
C TYR A 252 14.17 12.14 5.73
N LEU A 253 14.78 11.21 6.47
CA LEU A 253 14.31 9.83 6.61
C LEU A 253 12.87 9.76 7.14
N ALA A 254 12.55 10.54 8.17
CA ALA A 254 11.19 10.57 8.72
C ALA A 254 10.16 11.13 7.73
N SER A 255 10.52 12.03 6.82
CA SER A 255 9.64 12.55 5.76
C SER A 255 9.48 11.55 4.62
N LEU A 256 10.56 10.91 4.19
CA LEU A 256 10.57 9.83 3.19
C LEU A 256 9.65 8.67 3.62
N GLN A 257 9.83 8.18 4.86
CA GLN A 257 8.96 7.16 5.46
C GLN A 257 7.49 7.59 5.56
N GLN A 258 7.20 8.90 5.77
CA GLN A 258 5.83 9.40 5.74
C GLN A 258 5.23 9.44 4.32
N LEU A 259 6.03 9.71 3.28
CA LEU A 259 5.57 9.73 1.89
C LEU A 259 5.25 8.30 1.40
N ILE A 260 6.13 7.34 1.72
CA ILE A 260 5.90 5.90 1.51
C ILE A 260 4.62 5.45 2.22
N ALA A 261 4.42 5.85 3.48
CA ALA A 261 3.21 5.50 4.23
C ALA A 261 1.92 6.16 3.68
N GLN A 262 2.00 7.40 3.19
CA GLN A 262 0.85 8.13 2.65
C GLN A 262 0.40 7.55 1.29
N THR A 263 1.34 7.27 0.38
CA THR A 263 1.03 6.61 -0.90
C THR A 263 0.45 5.21 -0.68
N ARG A 264 0.96 4.44 0.29
CA ARG A 264 0.37 3.15 0.69
C ARG A 264 -1.06 3.28 1.28
N GLU A 265 -1.45 4.38 1.96
CA GLU A 265 -2.86 4.61 2.37
C GLU A 265 -3.77 4.93 1.16
N ASP A 266 -3.32 5.74 0.19
CA ASP A 266 -4.15 6.16 -0.96
C ASP A 266 -4.21 5.12 -2.11
N ALA A 267 -3.16 4.31 -2.29
CA ALA A 267 -3.14 3.15 -3.19
C ALA A 267 -3.95 1.97 -2.63
N GLY A 268 -3.95 1.78 -1.31
CA GLY A 268 -4.74 0.76 -0.61
C GLY A 268 -4.09 -0.63 -0.52
N TYR A 269 -2.83 -0.76 -0.94
CA TYR A 269 -1.99 -1.95 -0.83
C TYR A 269 -0.56 -1.57 -0.43
N ASN A 270 0.29 -2.57 -0.17
CA ASN A 270 1.69 -2.35 0.17
C ASN A 270 2.52 -2.06 -1.10
N LEU A 271 2.29 -0.88 -1.70
CA LEU A 271 2.97 -0.39 -2.90
C LEU A 271 4.49 -0.50 -2.76
N ASN A 272 5.15 -1.12 -3.75
CA ASN A 272 6.60 -1.18 -3.80
C ASN A 272 7.20 0.20 -4.09
N TRP A 273 8.38 0.46 -3.54
CA TRP A 273 9.10 1.72 -3.71
C TRP A 273 10.55 1.44 -4.13
N CYS A 274 11.11 2.23 -5.04
CA CYS A 274 12.55 2.21 -5.31
C CYS A 274 13.13 3.61 -5.14
N ILE A 275 14.24 3.71 -4.41
CA ILE A 275 14.76 4.99 -3.89
C ILE A 275 16.17 5.19 -4.43
N ALA A 276 16.33 6.10 -5.38
CA ALA A 276 17.64 6.43 -5.95
C ALA A 276 18.58 7.01 -4.88
N GLN A 277 19.87 6.71 -5.03
CA GLN A 277 20.94 7.15 -4.14
C GLN A 277 21.57 8.42 -4.70
N VAL A 278 21.04 9.59 -4.32
CA VAL A 278 21.29 10.88 -5.01
C VAL A 278 21.48 12.03 -4.02
N SER A 279 22.53 12.83 -4.22
CA SER A 279 22.92 13.92 -3.34
C SER A 279 23.78 15.02 -3.98
N TYR A 280 24.21 14.86 -5.23
CA TYR A 280 24.99 15.87 -5.98
C TYR A 280 24.22 17.19 -6.15
N ALA A 281 24.77 18.33 -5.70
CA ALA A 281 24.10 19.63 -5.68
C ALA A 281 25.03 20.83 -5.97
N TRP A 282 24.48 22.03 -6.20
CA TRP A 282 25.25 23.27 -6.47
C TRP A 282 26.07 23.81 -5.29
N SER A 283 25.81 23.35 -4.07
CA SER A 283 26.45 23.88 -2.87
C SER A 283 27.79 23.20 -2.58
N ASN A 284 28.51 23.66 -1.55
CA ASN A 284 29.70 23.00 -0.99
C ASN A 284 29.36 21.67 -0.27
N TYR A 285 28.38 20.92 -0.80
CA TYR A 285 27.93 19.61 -0.34
C TYR A 285 28.67 18.45 -1.01
N ASN A 286 29.18 18.65 -2.24
CA ASN A 286 29.80 17.62 -3.07
C ASN A 286 31.18 17.18 -2.54
N ASN A 287 31.18 16.48 -1.42
CA ASN A 287 32.31 15.77 -0.84
C ASN A 287 31.83 14.40 -0.38
N THR A 288 32.70 13.39 -0.51
CA THR A 288 32.38 11.98 -0.31
C THR A 288 31.66 11.71 1.01
N LYS A 289 32.07 12.36 2.11
CA LYS A 289 31.49 12.12 3.45
C LYS A 289 30.05 12.63 3.59
N LYS A 290 29.72 13.82 3.09
CA LYS A 290 28.32 14.32 3.12
C LYS A 290 27.45 13.53 2.16
N MET A 291 27.93 13.26 0.95
CA MET A 291 27.20 12.51 -0.07
C MET A 291 26.88 11.08 0.38
N GLU A 292 27.86 10.37 0.95
CA GLU A 292 27.62 9.03 1.49
C GLU A 292 26.64 9.04 2.68
N SER A 293 26.69 10.06 3.54
CA SER A 293 25.69 10.22 4.62
C SER A 293 24.26 10.42 4.08
N MET A 294 24.08 11.07 2.92
CA MET A 294 22.76 11.12 2.26
C MET A 294 22.34 9.77 1.69
N LYS A 295 23.23 9.10 0.95
CA LYS A 295 22.95 7.79 0.35
C LYS A 295 22.66 6.73 1.42
N GLU A 296 23.38 6.75 2.54
CA GLU A 296 23.08 5.93 3.73
C GLU A 296 21.70 6.25 4.31
N THR A 297 21.33 7.54 4.40
CA THR A 297 19.99 7.95 4.85
C THR A 297 18.88 7.48 3.89
N GLN A 298 19.14 7.45 2.58
CA GLN A 298 18.23 6.89 1.56
C GLN A 298 18.14 5.36 1.67
N ARG A 299 19.26 4.65 1.82
CA ARG A 299 19.32 3.20 2.07
C ARG A 299 18.61 2.81 3.38
N ALA A 300 18.68 3.62 4.42
CA ALA A 300 18.00 3.40 5.70
C ALA A 300 16.45 3.50 5.64
N ALA A 301 15.88 3.88 4.50
CA ALA A 301 14.44 3.73 4.22
C ALA A 301 14.08 2.39 3.56
N CYS A 302 15.07 1.66 3.04
CA CYS A 302 14.91 0.43 2.28
C CYS A 302 14.93 -0.82 3.18
N ASN A 303 14.31 -1.90 2.71
CA ASN A 303 14.41 -3.25 3.28
C ASN A 303 14.67 -4.34 2.24
N ASP A 304 14.69 -3.96 0.95
CA ASP A 304 14.83 -4.85 -0.21
C ASP A 304 13.81 -6.02 -0.25
N GLU A 305 12.70 -5.92 0.50
CA GLU A 305 11.48 -6.74 0.35
C GLU A 305 10.44 -5.99 -0.50
N THR A 306 10.18 -4.72 -0.15
CA THR A 306 9.15 -3.86 -0.78
C THR A 306 9.56 -2.39 -0.86
N ILE A 307 10.70 -2.03 -0.28
CA ILE A 307 11.34 -0.72 -0.45
C ILE A 307 12.80 -1.00 -0.83
N PHE A 308 13.16 -0.74 -2.07
CA PHE A 308 14.38 -1.21 -2.70
C PHE A 308 15.40 -0.09 -2.89
N VAL A 309 16.67 -0.39 -2.65
CA VAL A 309 17.75 0.56 -2.95
C VAL A 309 17.87 0.72 -4.47
N GLY A 310 17.71 1.96 -4.94
CA GLY A 310 17.73 2.38 -6.34
C GLY A 310 19.13 2.73 -6.88
N PRO A 311 19.22 3.06 -8.17
CA PRO A 311 20.47 3.46 -8.82
C PRO A 311 21.01 4.76 -8.23
N THR A 312 22.32 4.99 -8.37
CA THR A 312 22.95 6.27 -8.04
C THR A 312 23.21 7.10 -9.30
N THR A 313 23.25 8.42 -9.12
CA THR A 313 23.74 9.38 -10.13
C THR A 313 24.90 10.23 -9.60
N ASP A 314 25.33 10.05 -8.35
CA ASP A 314 26.37 10.88 -7.73
C ASP A 314 27.76 10.71 -8.38
N ASP A 315 27.95 9.62 -9.12
CA ASP A 315 29.10 9.31 -9.98
C ASP A 315 28.95 9.83 -11.42
N LEU A 316 27.73 10.12 -11.88
CA LEU A 316 27.46 10.72 -13.18
C LEU A 316 27.87 12.19 -13.16
N GLN A 317 29.11 12.47 -13.59
CA GLN A 317 29.74 13.79 -13.61
C GLN A 317 30.38 14.07 -14.99
N GLY A 318 30.92 15.26 -15.20
CA GLY A 318 31.49 15.63 -16.50
C GLY A 318 30.42 15.62 -17.61
N GLU A 319 30.68 14.92 -18.72
CA GLU A 319 29.76 14.82 -19.87
C GLU A 319 28.39 14.21 -19.54
N TYR A 320 28.22 13.53 -18.39
CA TYR A 320 26.93 13.05 -17.91
C TYR A 320 26.07 14.15 -17.24
N ARG A 321 26.59 15.37 -17.06
CA ARG A 321 25.85 16.55 -16.58
C ARG A 321 25.68 17.60 -17.69
N HIS A 322 24.60 18.34 -17.61
CA HIS A 322 24.31 19.49 -18.47
C HIS A 322 25.25 20.66 -18.15
N THR A 323 25.23 21.71 -18.97
CA THR A 323 26.06 22.92 -18.80
C THR A 323 25.82 23.68 -17.48
N ASP A 324 24.72 23.38 -16.78
CA ASP A 324 24.43 23.86 -15.43
C ASP A 324 25.13 23.07 -14.30
N ASN A 325 25.88 22.03 -14.65
CA ASN A 325 26.57 21.10 -13.76
C ASN A 325 25.70 20.59 -12.58
N LEU A 326 24.42 20.31 -12.83
CA LEU A 326 23.50 19.70 -11.86
C LEU A 326 22.53 18.74 -12.52
N HIS A 327 21.86 19.14 -13.58
CA HIS A 327 20.93 18.26 -14.25
C HIS A 327 21.71 17.29 -15.16
N LEU A 328 21.15 16.11 -15.39
CA LEU A 328 21.78 15.12 -16.27
C LEU A 328 21.83 15.65 -17.72
N SER A 329 22.93 15.40 -18.44
CA SER A 329 22.96 15.59 -19.90
C SER A 329 22.11 14.52 -20.58
N LYS A 330 21.95 14.56 -21.92
CA LYS A 330 21.36 13.46 -22.68
C LYS A 330 22.01 12.11 -22.40
N LEU A 331 23.35 12.09 -22.34
CA LEU A 331 24.12 10.91 -21.99
C LEU A 331 23.84 10.47 -20.54
N GLY A 332 23.74 11.42 -19.62
CA GLY A 332 23.31 11.19 -18.24
C GLY A 332 21.91 10.62 -18.09
N LEU A 333 20.94 11.10 -18.89
CA LEU A 333 19.56 10.60 -18.90
C LEU A 333 19.49 9.16 -19.44
N ILE A 334 20.18 8.89 -20.54
CA ILE A 334 20.26 7.55 -21.15
C ILE A 334 20.88 6.55 -20.17
N GLU A 335 22.01 6.90 -19.58
CA GLU A 335 22.71 6.06 -18.60
C GLU A 335 21.89 5.86 -17.32
N HIS A 336 21.26 6.92 -16.80
CA HIS A 336 20.37 6.81 -15.65
C HIS A 336 19.15 5.93 -15.95
N GLY A 337 18.60 5.98 -17.16
CA GLY A 337 17.51 5.13 -17.62
C GLY A 337 17.88 3.65 -17.65
N LYS A 338 19.07 3.30 -18.19
CA LYS A 338 19.61 1.93 -18.14
C LYS A 338 19.74 1.43 -16.71
N ARG A 339 20.39 2.21 -15.84
CA ARG A 339 20.59 1.88 -14.41
C ARG A 339 19.26 1.67 -13.67
N TRP A 340 18.22 2.44 -14.00
CA TRP A 340 16.86 2.20 -13.49
C TRP A 340 16.29 0.87 -13.98
N ALA A 341 16.40 0.57 -15.27
CA ALA A 341 15.92 -0.69 -15.85
C ALA A 341 16.66 -1.91 -15.25
N ASP A 342 17.97 -1.83 -15.05
CA ASP A 342 18.77 -2.86 -14.38
C ASP A 342 18.28 -3.12 -12.95
N VAL A 343 18.14 -2.07 -12.14
CA VAL A 343 17.71 -2.21 -10.74
C VAL A 343 16.27 -2.70 -10.63
N VAL A 344 15.36 -2.17 -11.46
CA VAL A 344 13.94 -2.58 -11.45
C VAL A 344 13.78 -4.02 -11.94
N TYR A 345 14.47 -4.41 -13.01
CA TYR A 345 14.46 -5.79 -13.48
C TYR A 345 14.99 -6.72 -12.37
N ASN A 346 16.24 -6.50 -11.95
CA ASN A 346 16.91 -7.37 -10.99
C ASN A 346 16.17 -7.48 -9.65
N LYS A 347 15.59 -6.39 -9.12
CA LYS A 347 14.98 -6.38 -7.76
C LYS A 347 13.47 -6.57 -7.71
N MET A 348 12.72 -6.28 -8.78
CA MET A 348 11.24 -6.30 -8.76
C MET A 348 10.60 -7.30 -9.73
N ILE A 349 11.37 -7.82 -10.70
CA ILE A 349 10.87 -8.67 -11.78
C ILE A 349 11.57 -10.04 -11.79
N THR A 350 12.86 -10.10 -11.49
CA THR A 350 13.59 -11.37 -11.31
C THR A 350 13.04 -12.13 -10.11
N ALA A 351 12.86 -13.45 -10.28
CA ALA A 351 12.63 -14.38 -9.19
C ALA A 351 13.97 -14.92 -8.67
N TYR A 352 14.07 -15.05 -7.36
CA TYR A 352 15.25 -15.48 -6.62
C TYR A 352 15.10 -16.91 -6.12
N GLU A 353 16.20 -17.63 -6.04
CA GLU A 353 16.23 -19.03 -5.59
C GLU A 353 16.19 -19.14 -4.06
N VAL A 354 15.53 -20.18 -3.56
CA VAL A 354 15.54 -20.62 -2.16
C VAL A 354 16.20 -22.00 -2.10
N SER A 355 17.31 -22.11 -1.38
CA SER A 355 18.14 -23.32 -1.30
C SER A 355 18.55 -23.64 0.15
N MET A 356 19.07 -24.84 0.39
CA MET A 356 19.70 -25.20 1.66
C MET A 356 21.22 -25.15 1.51
N ASP A 357 21.92 -24.66 2.53
CA ASP A 357 23.38 -24.77 2.61
C ASP A 357 23.80 -26.25 2.65
N THR A 358 24.65 -26.66 1.71
CA THR A 358 25.19 -28.03 1.58
C THR A 358 25.96 -28.53 2.81
N ASN A 359 26.38 -27.63 3.70
CA ASN A 359 27.02 -27.95 4.98
C ASN A 359 26.00 -28.32 6.08
N THR A 360 24.72 -28.00 5.91
CA THR A 360 23.64 -28.46 6.81
C THR A 360 23.56 -29.99 6.77
N LYS A 361 23.68 -30.65 7.93
CA LYS A 361 23.62 -32.11 8.09
C LYS A 361 22.42 -32.51 8.96
N HIS A 362 22.10 -33.80 8.98
CA HIS A 362 21.08 -34.43 9.84
C HIS A 362 19.65 -33.90 9.64
N GLY A 363 19.37 -33.36 8.46
CA GLY A 363 18.05 -32.89 8.05
C GLY A 363 18.06 -32.09 6.75
N GLN A 364 16.85 -31.78 6.29
CA GLN A 364 16.54 -31.03 5.08
C GLN A 364 15.64 -29.83 5.40
N ILE A 365 15.89 -28.71 4.71
CA ILE A 365 15.16 -27.45 4.83
C ILE A 365 14.81 -26.99 3.42
N SER A 366 13.53 -26.72 3.12
CA SER A 366 13.09 -26.35 1.77
C SER A 366 11.95 -25.33 1.79
N GLY A 367 11.82 -24.55 0.71
CA GLY A 367 10.61 -23.75 0.47
C GLY A 367 9.43 -24.60 -0.05
N GLU A 368 8.21 -24.02 -0.06
CA GLU A 368 7.10 -24.56 -0.87
C GLU A 368 7.36 -24.47 -2.40
N LYS A 369 8.38 -23.70 -2.81
CA LYS A 369 8.86 -23.54 -4.19
C LYS A 369 10.39 -23.47 -4.21
N SER A 370 10.98 -23.64 -5.39
CA SER A 370 12.40 -23.32 -5.66
C SER A 370 12.66 -21.82 -5.81
N THR A 371 11.68 -21.03 -6.30
CA THR A 371 11.85 -19.59 -6.56
C THR A 371 10.70 -18.71 -6.06
N TYR A 372 11.04 -17.49 -5.65
CA TYR A 372 10.17 -16.47 -5.07
C TYR A 372 10.60 -15.06 -5.51
N HIS A 373 9.70 -14.09 -5.50
CA HIS A 373 10.06 -12.69 -5.73
C HIS A 373 10.23 -11.96 -4.41
N ALA A 374 11.00 -10.86 -4.39
CA ALA A 374 11.15 -10.05 -3.19
C ALA A 374 9.79 -9.57 -2.65
N GLY A 375 9.60 -9.70 -1.34
CA GLY A 375 8.33 -9.45 -0.64
C GLY A 375 7.35 -10.62 -0.59
N ASP A 376 7.61 -11.73 -1.29
CA ASP A 376 6.87 -12.98 -1.09
C ASP A 376 7.14 -13.58 0.31
N ILE A 377 6.16 -14.31 0.86
CA ILE A 377 6.35 -15.10 2.09
C ILE A 377 6.84 -16.49 1.71
N VAL A 378 8.10 -16.78 2.04
CA VAL A 378 8.68 -18.12 1.91
C VAL A 378 8.30 -18.91 3.15
N LYS A 379 7.37 -19.85 3.00
CA LYS A 379 7.15 -20.88 4.04
C LYS A 379 8.22 -21.95 3.90
N VAL A 380 8.70 -22.42 5.04
CA VAL A 380 9.79 -23.37 5.17
C VAL A 380 9.23 -24.71 5.66
N SER A 381 9.51 -25.77 4.92
CA SER A 381 9.40 -27.15 5.37
C SER A 381 10.72 -27.59 5.98
N VAL A 382 10.65 -28.33 7.09
CA VAL A 382 11.81 -28.89 7.79
C VAL A 382 11.55 -30.37 7.98
N LYS A 383 12.51 -31.21 7.58
CA LYS A 383 12.49 -32.66 7.77
C LYS A 383 13.84 -33.05 8.36
N ALA A 384 13.90 -33.33 9.66
CA ALA A 384 15.10 -33.88 10.27
C ALA A 384 15.31 -35.35 9.86
N ASP A 385 16.54 -35.82 9.98
CA ASP A 385 16.85 -37.25 9.92
C ASP A 385 16.50 -37.94 11.26
N GLU A 386 16.40 -39.27 11.28
CA GLU A 386 15.94 -40.01 12.45
C GLU A 386 16.85 -39.80 13.68
N GLY A 387 16.24 -39.48 14.83
CA GLY A 387 16.94 -39.13 16.07
C GLY A 387 17.35 -37.66 16.20
N TYR A 388 17.26 -36.87 15.13
CA TYR A 388 17.65 -35.45 15.09
C TYR A 388 16.45 -34.51 15.03
N TYR A 389 16.68 -33.26 15.43
CA TYR A 389 15.68 -32.21 15.53
C TYR A 389 16.31 -30.84 15.23
N LEU A 390 15.60 -29.97 14.52
CA LEU A 390 16.07 -28.59 14.30
C LEU A 390 16.16 -27.84 15.65
N LYS A 391 17.35 -27.37 16.01
CA LYS A 391 17.63 -26.58 17.20
C LYS A 391 16.95 -25.22 17.11
N ILE A 392 16.22 -24.85 18.14
CA ILE A 392 15.40 -23.63 18.16
C ILE A 392 16.30 -22.38 18.11
N GLY A 393 15.96 -21.44 17.24
CA GLY A 393 16.76 -20.23 17.00
C GLY A 393 17.99 -20.43 16.10
N SER A 394 18.31 -21.65 15.67
CA SER A 394 19.46 -21.91 14.77
C SER A 394 19.21 -21.52 13.30
N PHE A 395 17.94 -21.44 12.89
CA PHE A 395 17.57 -21.12 11.50
C PHE A 395 18.04 -19.72 11.10
N LYS A 396 18.68 -19.64 9.93
CA LYS A 396 19.16 -18.40 9.33
C LYS A 396 18.94 -18.41 7.83
N VAL A 397 18.84 -17.22 7.24
CA VAL A 397 18.88 -17.00 5.79
C VAL A 397 20.07 -16.10 5.50
N ASN A 398 20.95 -16.50 4.57
CA ASN A 398 22.16 -15.76 4.20
C ASN A 398 23.02 -15.37 5.44
N GLY A 399 23.11 -16.29 6.41
CA GLY A 399 23.81 -16.09 7.69
C GLY A 399 23.11 -15.19 8.72
N LYS A 400 22.03 -14.49 8.35
CA LYS A 400 21.23 -13.62 9.23
C LYS A 400 20.18 -14.46 9.96
N GLN A 401 20.03 -14.27 11.27
CA GLN A 401 18.97 -14.94 12.03
C GLN A 401 17.63 -14.27 11.72
N GLU A 402 16.75 -15.00 11.03
CA GLU A 402 15.46 -14.46 10.59
C GLU A 402 14.36 -14.54 11.63
N ALA A 403 13.46 -13.57 11.59
CA ALA A 403 12.35 -13.43 12.53
C ALA A 403 11.18 -14.38 12.19
N LEU A 404 11.40 -15.68 12.40
CA LEU A 404 10.42 -16.75 12.20
C LEU A 404 9.12 -16.53 13.02
N ASP A 405 8.07 -15.98 12.41
CA ASP A 405 6.68 -15.98 12.92
C ASP A 405 6.04 -17.36 12.67
N GLY A 406 6.66 -18.40 13.26
CA GLY A 406 6.52 -19.79 12.80
C GLY A 406 7.38 -20.08 11.57
N SER A 407 7.06 -21.14 10.82
CA SER A 407 7.88 -21.67 9.73
C SER A 407 7.83 -20.83 8.43
N SER A 408 8.13 -19.52 8.48
CA SER A 408 8.25 -18.68 7.29
C SER A 408 9.09 -17.41 7.49
N PHE A 409 9.76 -16.97 6.43
CA PHE A 409 10.44 -15.67 6.32
C PHE A 409 9.90 -14.85 5.11
N VAL A 410 10.34 -13.61 4.96
CA VAL A 410 10.02 -12.76 3.80
C VAL A 410 11.20 -12.74 2.83
N MET A 411 10.95 -12.95 1.55
CA MET A 411 12.01 -12.95 0.54
C MET A 411 12.60 -11.54 0.35
N HIS A 412 13.92 -11.42 0.41
CA HIS A 412 14.65 -10.20 0.05
C HIS A 412 15.06 -10.22 -1.44
N ALA A 413 15.61 -9.11 -1.93
CA ALA A 413 16.14 -8.96 -3.29
C ALA A 413 17.50 -9.66 -3.50
N GLU A 414 17.64 -10.90 -3.01
CA GLU A 414 18.82 -11.77 -3.12
C GLU A 414 18.40 -13.24 -3.07
N ASN A 415 19.20 -14.15 -3.66
CA ASN A 415 18.99 -15.59 -3.46
C ASN A 415 19.13 -15.93 -1.96
N ALA A 416 18.30 -16.85 -1.47
CA ALA A 416 18.18 -17.18 -0.06
C ALA A 416 18.74 -18.58 0.22
N VAL A 417 19.92 -18.63 0.86
CA VAL A 417 20.53 -19.85 1.38
C VAL A 417 20.09 -20.04 2.83
N MET A 418 19.34 -21.11 3.10
CA MET A 418 18.86 -21.48 4.42
C MET A 418 19.86 -22.40 5.13
N THR A 419 20.17 -22.10 6.39
CA THR A 419 20.95 -22.97 7.29
C THR A 419 20.14 -23.31 8.53
N GLY A 420 20.34 -24.49 9.10
CA GLY A 420 19.84 -24.85 10.43
C GLY A 420 20.80 -25.81 11.13
N GLU A 421 20.79 -25.81 12.46
CA GLU A 421 21.57 -26.75 13.27
C GLU A 421 20.63 -27.87 13.71
N PHE A 422 20.89 -29.11 13.29
CA PHE A 422 20.12 -30.29 13.69
C PHE A 422 20.88 -31.02 14.81
N VAL A 423 20.20 -31.27 15.92
CA VAL A 423 20.77 -31.81 17.16
C VAL A 423 19.95 -32.98 17.69
N THR A 424 20.55 -33.79 18.54
CA THR A 424 19.90 -34.93 19.21
C THR A 424 18.89 -34.51 20.27
N ILE A 425 18.08 -35.46 20.75
CA ILE A 425 17.13 -35.20 21.85
C ILE A 425 17.83 -34.79 23.15
N ASP A 426 19.00 -35.34 23.47
CA ASP A 426 19.74 -35.00 24.69
C ASP A 426 20.27 -33.55 24.65
N GLU A 427 20.70 -33.09 23.47
CA GLU A 427 21.11 -31.71 23.24
C GLU A 427 19.92 -30.73 23.30
N LEU A 428 18.74 -31.12 22.79
CA LEU A 428 17.50 -30.35 23.01
C LEU A 428 17.15 -30.24 24.50
N VAL A 429 17.27 -31.34 25.25
CA VAL A 429 17.02 -31.39 26.69
C VAL A 429 18.05 -30.54 27.45
N GLY A 430 19.31 -30.49 26.99
CA GLY A 430 20.32 -29.54 27.45
C GLY A 430 19.92 -28.10 27.22
N PHE A 431 19.53 -27.74 25.99
CA PHE A 431 19.11 -26.39 25.63
C PHE A 431 17.85 -25.93 26.40
N LEU A 432 16.90 -26.83 26.65
CA LEU A 432 15.73 -26.54 27.49
C LEU A 432 16.12 -26.27 28.95
N LYS A 433 17.09 -26.99 29.51
CA LYS A 433 17.64 -26.69 30.85
C LYS A 433 18.25 -25.29 30.90
N ASP A 434 19.05 -24.93 29.90
CA ASP A 434 19.66 -23.59 29.80
C ASP A 434 18.63 -22.46 29.73
N GLU A 435 17.57 -22.59 28.90
CA GLU A 435 16.51 -21.59 28.83
C GLU A 435 15.65 -21.55 30.11
N LEU A 436 15.38 -22.68 30.75
CA LEU A 436 14.72 -22.71 32.06
C LEU A 436 15.53 -21.98 33.13
N ASP A 437 16.85 -22.18 33.15
CA ASP A 437 17.75 -21.51 34.09
C ASP A 437 17.94 -20.01 33.79
N LYS A 438 17.67 -19.56 32.57
CA LYS A 438 17.53 -18.13 32.24
C LYS A 438 16.17 -17.61 32.70
N ALA A 439 15.09 -18.34 32.40
CA ALA A 439 13.72 -17.97 32.75
C ALA A 439 13.48 -17.90 34.27
N LYS A 440 14.06 -18.81 35.06
CA LYS A 440 14.00 -18.83 36.53
C LYS A 440 14.65 -17.61 37.18
N LYS A 441 15.62 -16.97 36.51
CA LYS A 441 16.32 -15.75 36.98
C LYS A 441 15.51 -14.47 36.68
N ILE A 442 14.38 -14.57 35.97
CA ILE A 442 13.51 -13.43 35.67
C ILE A 442 12.65 -13.10 36.89
N ASP A 443 12.87 -11.91 37.44
CA ASP A 443 12.03 -11.34 38.50
C ASP A 443 10.61 -11.05 37.99
N ALA A 444 9.73 -12.04 38.17
CA ALA A 444 8.32 -11.98 37.82
C ALA A 444 7.55 -10.85 38.54
N ALA A 445 8.08 -10.27 39.63
CA ALA A 445 7.45 -9.14 40.30
C ALA A 445 7.57 -7.83 39.50
N LYS A 446 8.45 -7.75 38.49
CA LYS A 446 8.56 -6.62 37.56
C LYS A 446 7.53 -6.59 36.43
N TYR A 447 6.81 -7.69 36.18
CA TYR A 447 5.99 -7.85 34.95
C TYR A 447 4.47 -7.97 35.21
N GLU A 448 3.64 -7.58 34.23
CA GLU A 448 2.19 -7.68 34.30
C GLU A 448 1.76 -9.14 34.55
N GLU A 449 0.81 -9.31 35.47
CA GLU A 449 0.33 -10.59 36.03
C GLU A 449 0.04 -11.67 34.98
N VAL A 450 -0.53 -11.28 33.84
CA VAL A 450 -0.86 -12.20 32.73
C VAL A 450 0.41 -12.74 32.06
N SER A 451 1.40 -11.88 31.79
CA SER A 451 2.68 -12.30 31.20
C SER A 451 3.57 -13.04 32.20
N ALA A 452 3.56 -12.64 33.47
CA ALA A 452 4.27 -13.35 34.54
C ALA A 452 3.71 -14.77 34.78
N THR A 453 2.38 -14.93 34.72
CA THR A 453 1.72 -16.25 34.82
C THR A 453 2.01 -17.11 33.59
N ALA A 454 2.03 -16.54 32.38
CA ALA A 454 2.40 -17.27 31.18
C ALA A 454 3.83 -17.84 31.27
N LEU A 455 4.79 -17.04 31.74
CA LEU A 455 6.17 -17.51 31.98
C LEU A 455 6.22 -18.64 33.01
N LYS A 456 5.55 -18.51 34.15
CA LYS A 456 5.49 -19.55 35.18
C LYS A 456 4.92 -20.88 34.65
N ASN A 457 3.86 -20.82 33.87
CA ASN A 457 3.25 -22.02 33.28
C ASN A 457 4.19 -22.69 32.28
N ALA A 458 4.94 -21.92 31.48
CA ALA A 458 5.90 -22.46 30.54
C ALA A 458 7.15 -23.05 31.23
N ILE A 459 7.61 -22.45 32.34
CA ILE A 459 8.67 -23.02 33.19
C ILE A 459 8.24 -24.40 33.71
N LEU A 460 7.05 -24.50 34.33
CA LEU A 460 6.53 -25.77 34.84
C LEU A 460 6.36 -26.84 33.74
N ALA A 461 5.94 -26.44 32.53
CA ALA A 461 5.83 -27.36 31.39
C ALA A 461 7.21 -27.88 30.93
N GLY A 462 8.23 -27.01 30.88
CA GLY A 462 9.60 -27.40 30.54
C GLY A 462 10.25 -28.30 31.61
N GLU A 463 10.04 -28.00 32.89
CA GLU A 463 10.51 -28.84 34.00
C GLU A 463 9.87 -30.24 33.96
N GLN A 464 8.55 -30.31 33.71
CA GLN A 464 7.84 -31.58 33.55
C GLN A 464 8.33 -32.38 32.33
N ALA A 465 8.68 -31.72 31.23
CA ALA A 465 9.22 -32.38 30.04
C ALA A 465 10.57 -33.07 30.35
N ILE A 466 11.48 -32.40 31.07
CA ILE A 466 12.82 -32.92 31.41
C ILE A 466 12.75 -34.19 32.28
N ILE A 467 11.78 -34.29 33.20
CA ILE A 467 11.66 -35.42 34.13
C ILE A 467 10.78 -36.57 33.60
N THR A 468 10.28 -36.48 32.36
CA THR A 468 9.38 -37.49 31.78
C THR A 468 10.20 -38.57 31.05
N PRO A 469 10.23 -39.85 31.50
CA PRO A 469 11.18 -40.85 31.01
C PRO A 469 11.02 -41.28 29.54
N ALA A 470 9.95 -40.86 28.87
CA ALA A 470 9.67 -41.13 27.46
C ALA A 470 9.25 -39.85 26.72
N VAL A 471 9.84 -38.71 27.08
CA VAL A 471 9.61 -37.44 26.38
C VAL A 471 10.11 -37.52 24.94
N THR A 472 9.34 -37.02 23.97
CA THR A 472 9.78 -36.98 22.56
C THR A 472 10.47 -35.65 22.24
N GLY A 473 11.36 -35.63 21.25
CA GLY A 473 12.02 -34.38 20.84
C GLY A 473 11.03 -33.30 20.39
N GLU A 474 9.89 -33.68 19.81
CA GLU A 474 8.77 -32.76 19.51
C GLU A 474 8.19 -32.10 20.78
N GLN A 475 8.05 -32.86 21.87
CA GLN A 475 7.57 -32.33 23.15
C GLN A 475 8.61 -31.38 23.78
N VAL A 476 9.90 -31.74 23.74
CA VAL A 476 10.99 -30.88 24.22
C VAL A 476 11.06 -29.58 23.39
N GLN A 477 11.00 -29.68 22.05
CA GLN A 477 10.92 -28.52 21.16
C GLN A 477 9.72 -27.64 21.49
N LYS A 478 8.53 -28.23 21.62
CA LYS A 478 7.30 -27.48 21.94
C LYS A 478 7.42 -26.70 23.25
N CYS A 479 7.84 -27.36 24.34
CA CYS A 479 8.01 -26.70 25.63
C CYS A 479 9.06 -25.59 25.58
N THR A 480 10.14 -25.79 24.82
CA THR A 480 11.17 -24.78 24.57
C THR A 480 10.63 -23.56 23.82
N VAL A 481 9.85 -23.77 22.75
CA VAL A 481 9.21 -22.67 22.00
C VAL A 481 8.21 -21.91 22.87
N GLU A 482 7.38 -22.61 23.65
CA GLU A 482 6.41 -21.99 24.57
C GLU A 482 7.12 -21.15 25.66
N LEU A 483 8.25 -21.63 26.18
CA LEU A 483 9.09 -20.95 27.16
C LEU A 483 9.75 -19.67 26.60
N MET A 484 10.45 -19.77 25.46
CA MET A 484 11.08 -18.62 24.81
C MET A 484 10.04 -17.59 24.33
N THR A 485 8.86 -18.04 23.89
CA THR A 485 7.73 -17.16 23.56
C THR A 485 7.21 -16.43 24.80
N ALA A 486 7.15 -17.09 25.95
CA ALA A 486 6.72 -16.46 27.20
C ALA A 486 7.75 -15.43 27.72
N GLN A 487 9.06 -15.73 27.62
CA GLN A 487 10.16 -14.79 27.92
C GLN A 487 10.06 -13.52 27.05
N THR A 488 9.93 -13.67 25.73
CA THR A 488 9.87 -12.54 24.79
C THR A 488 8.54 -11.76 24.84
N SER A 489 7.47 -12.37 25.37
CA SER A 489 6.15 -11.76 25.54
C SER A 489 5.95 -11.02 26.87
N LEU A 490 6.99 -10.84 27.68
CA LEU A 490 6.92 -10.14 28.97
C LEU A 490 6.57 -8.66 28.81
N VAL A 491 5.73 -8.15 29.71
CA VAL A 491 5.29 -6.74 29.74
C VAL A 491 5.59 -6.14 31.11
N GLU A 492 6.46 -5.14 31.18
CA GLU A 492 6.82 -4.51 32.47
C GLU A 492 5.63 -3.78 33.13
N LYS A 493 5.56 -3.86 34.47
CA LYS A 493 4.67 -3.02 35.28
C LYS A 493 5.13 -1.57 35.18
N SER A 494 4.22 -0.66 34.87
CA SER A 494 4.52 0.78 34.93
C SER A 494 4.78 1.22 36.38
N VAL A 495 6.00 1.67 36.66
CA VAL A 495 6.39 2.30 37.93
C VAL A 495 5.49 3.53 38.19
N PRO A 496 5.02 3.75 39.44
CA PRO A 496 4.39 5.02 39.81
C PRO A 496 5.42 6.15 39.74
N ASP A 497 5.17 7.14 38.87
CA ASP A 497 5.98 8.35 38.78
C ASP A 497 5.90 9.14 40.10
N ALA A 498 7.04 9.64 40.58
CA ALA A 498 7.13 10.24 41.92
C ALA A 498 6.38 11.58 41.96
N THR A 499 5.66 11.83 43.05
CA THR A 499 4.89 13.08 43.22
C THR A 499 5.83 14.28 43.29
N PRO A 500 5.77 15.25 42.36
CA PRO A 500 6.57 16.46 42.46
C PRO A 500 6.03 17.33 43.61
N THR A 501 6.92 17.67 44.55
CA THR A 501 6.65 18.52 45.72
C THR A 501 6.08 19.89 45.30
N PRO A 502 5.02 20.40 45.94
CA PRO A 502 4.47 21.72 45.61
C PRO A 502 5.37 22.85 46.13
N LEU A 503 5.73 23.77 45.23
CA LEU A 503 6.26 25.10 45.55
C LEU A 503 5.08 26.01 45.99
N PRO A 504 5.24 26.92 46.96
CA PRO A 504 4.09 27.48 47.70
C PRO A 504 3.14 28.37 46.89
N THR A 505 1.88 28.37 47.33
CA THR A 505 0.77 29.13 46.74
C THR A 505 0.84 30.62 47.12
N ALA A 506 0.83 31.51 46.13
CA ALA A 506 0.50 32.92 46.34
C ALA A 506 -1.03 33.12 46.39
N THR A 507 -1.51 33.94 47.33
CA THR A 507 -2.92 34.14 47.64
C THR A 507 -3.67 34.95 46.56
N PRO A 508 -4.88 34.53 46.13
CA PRO A 508 -5.76 35.37 45.33
C PRO A 508 -6.71 36.21 46.21
N THR A 509 -6.86 37.49 45.89
CA THR A 509 -7.81 38.41 46.55
C THR A 509 -9.23 38.29 45.98
N ALA A 510 -10.24 38.64 46.79
CA ALA A 510 -11.65 38.90 46.45
C ALA A 510 -11.84 39.83 45.23
N ALA A 511 -12.96 39.98 44.52
CA ALA A 511 -14.32 39.41 44.36
C ALA A 511 -15.04 40.39 43.36
N PRO A 512 -16.37 40.56 43.25
CA PRO A 512 -17.51 39.64 43.34
C PRO A 512 -18.42 39.61 42.07
N THR A 513 -19.40 38.70 42.10
CA THR A 513 -20.80 38.69 41.57
C THR A 513 -21.34 39.88 40.72
N GLU A 514 -21.98 39.59 39.56
CA GLU A 514 -23.45 39.73 39.33
C GLU A 514 -23.97 39.19 37.97
N ALA A 515 -25.29 39.29 37.72
CA ALA A 515 -26.07 38.74 36.60
C ALA A 515 -27.07 39.84 36.08
N PRO A 516 -28.27 39.60 35.46
CA PRO A 516 -28.88 38.42 34.81
C PRO A 516 -29.59 38.70 33.44
N LYS A 517 -30.17 37.65 32.82
CA LYS A 517 -31.38 37.53 31.92
C LYS A 517 -31.17 36.41 30.87
N GLN A 518 -32.11 35.48 30.61
CA GLN A 518 -33.43 35.55 29.91
C GLN A 518 -33.28 35.81 28.39
N THR A 519 -34.03 35.18 27.47
CA THR A 519 -35.31 34.43 27.57
C THR A 519 -35.43 33.24 26.55
N GLU A 520 -36.56 32.53 26.59
CA GLU A 520 -37.24 31.75 25.50
C GLU A 520 -36.73 30.38 24.99
N GLU A 521 -37.40 29.33 25.48
CA GLU A 521 -38.00 28.23 24.69
C GLU A 521 -39.41 28.66 24.21
N PRO A 522 -40.16 27.96 23.30
CA PRO A 522 -40.31 26.50 23.12
C PRO A 522 -40.04 26.07 21.64
N LYS A 523 -40.65 25.09 20.94
CA LYS A 523 -41.76 24.10 21.12
C LYS A 523 -41.45 22.85 20.22
N GLN A 524 -41.65 21.59 20.65
CA GLN A 524 -42.85 20.71 20.48
C GLN A 524 -43.40 20.65 19.04
N THR A 525 -43.75 19.50 18.43
CA THR A 525 -43.85 18.08 18.87
C THR A 525 -43.32 17.17 17.71
N GLU A 526 -43.47 15.84 17.52
CA GLU A 526 -44.23 14.73 18.15
C GLU A 526 -43.59 13.34 17.83
N GLU A 527 -44.08 12.29 18.52
CA GLU A 527 -44.04 10.86 18.17
C GLU A 527 -45.44 10.29 18.57
N PRO A 528 -45.99 9.18 18.02
CA PRO A 528 -45.25 7.95 17.68
C PRO A 528 -45.70 7.22 16.40
N GLY A 529 -45.05 6.08 16.10
CA GLY A 529 -45.51 5.13 15.08
C GLY A 529 -44.67 3.85 15.05
N VAL A 530 -45.10 2.78 15.73
CA VAL A 530 -44.38 1.49 15.78
C VAL A 530 -44.95 0.52 14.76
N SER A 531 -44.09 -0.01 13.89
CA SER A 531 -44.34 -1.25 13.15
C SER A 531 -43.09 -2.15 13.14
N GLN A 532 -43.29 -3.46 13.04
CA GLN A 532 -42.26 -4.48 13.24
C GLN A 532 -41.50 -4.84 11.95
N PRO A 533 -40.29 -5.42 12.04
CA PRO A 533 -39.44 -5.63 10.86
C PRO A 533 -39.95 -6.76 9.95
N VAL A 534 -40.32 -6.41 8.72
CA VAL A 534 -40.56 -7.39 7.65
C VAL A 534 -39.26 -8.13 7.31
N ALA A 535 -39.36 -9.44 7.09
CA ALA A 535 -38.21 -10.32 6.90
C ALA A 535 -37.45 -10.02 5.60
N GLY A 536 -36.12 -9.87 5.70
CA GLY A 536 -35.25 -9.69 4.54
C GLY A 536 -34.83 -11.02 3.92
N THR A 537 -35.19 -11.24 2.66
CA THR A 537 -34.75 -12.38 1.84
C THR A 537 -33.21 -12.46 1.78
N PRO A 538 -32.58 -13.65 1.79
CA PRO A 538 -31.12 -13.76 1.95
C PRO A 538 -30.32 -13.14 0.79
N ALA A 539 -29.56 -12.08 1.09
CA ALA A 539 -28.62 -11.49 0.13
C ALA A 539 -27.50 -12.48 -0.27
N ALA A 540 -27.12 -12.46 -1.55
CA ALA A 540 -26.10 -13.34 -2.12
C ALA A 540 -24.74 -13.27 -1.38
N LYS A 541 -24.03 -14.39 -1.33
CA LYS A 541 -22.82 -14.63 -0.52
C LYS A 541 -21.59 -13.85 -1.00
N THR A 542 -21.58 -12.53 -0.79
CA THR A 542 -20.37 -11.70 -0.99
C THR A 542 -19.23 -12.15 -0.08
N LYS A 543 -18.01 -12.27 -0.65
CA LYS A 543 -16.79 -12.65 0.08
C LYS A 543 -16.56 -11.70 1.26
N LEU A 544 -16.24 -12.24 2.46
CA LEU A 544 -16.07 -11.42 3.66
C LEU A 544 -14.99 -10.32 3.44
N PRO A 545 -15.29 -9.06 3.80
CA PRO A 545 -14.30 -7.97 3.79
C PRO A 545 -13.01 -8.31 4.53
N LYS A 546 -11.84 -7.98 3.95
CA LYS A 546 -10.52 -8.30 4.52
C LYS A 546 -10.28 -7.61 5.87
N LYS A 547 -9.44 -8.23 6.71
CA LYS A 547 -8.77 -7.54 7.83
C LYS A 547 -8.05 -6.31 7.29
N GLY A 548 -8.10 -5.19 8.00
CA GLY A 548 -7.54 -3.91 7.56
C GLY A 548 -8.50 -2.98 6.78
N THR A 549 -9.64 -3.47 6.25
CA THR A 549 -10.60 -2.59 5.56
C THR A 549 -11.15 -1.49 6.49
N ILE A 550 -11.21 -0.26 5.99
CA ILE A 550 -11.69 0.91 6.74
C ILE A 550 -13.18 1.15 6.45
N ILE A 551 -13.99 1.26 7.51
CA ILE A 551 -15.42 1.57 7.45
C ILE A 551 -15.66 2.97 8.02
N LYS A 552 -16.42 3.82 7.32
CA LYS A 552 -16.81 5.16 7.77
C LYS A 552 -18.27 5.10 8.27
N LYS A 553 -18.54 5.37 9.55
CA LYS A 553 -19.93 5.47 10.10
C LYS A 553 -20.03 6.57 11.16
N GLY A 554 -21.03 7.46 11.05
CA GLY A 554 -21.23 8.57 12.00
C GLY A 554 -20.10 9.62 12.03
N GLY A 555 -19.26 9.68 10.99
CA GLY A 555 -18.03 10.50 10.96
C GLY A 555 -16.82 9.89 11.68
N VAL A 556 -16.93 8.65 12.16
CA VAL A 556 -15.84 7.87 12.76
C VAL A 556 -15.26 6.90 11.69
N LYS A 557 -13.93 6.85 11.58
CA LYS A 557 -13.20 5.80 10.83
C LYS A 557 -13.03 4.59 11.76
N TYR A 558 -13.50 3.42 11.34
CA TYR A 558 -13.25 2.12 11.99
C TYR A 558 -12.36 1.26 11.08
N VAL A 559 -11.57 0.35 11.63
CA VAL A 559 -10.77 -0.63 10.88
C VAL A 559 -11.17 -2.05 11.29
N ILE A 560 -11.37 -2.94 10.32
CA ILE A 560 -11.68 -4.36 10.58
C ILE A 560 -10.45 -5.04 11.18
N THR A 561 -10.58 -5.53 12.41
CA THR A 561 -9.51 -6.23 13.15
C THR A 561 -9.57 -7.75 12.99
N THR A 562 -10.78 -8.30 12.82
CA THR A 562 -11.04 -9.72 12.55
C THR A 562 -12.25 -9.85 11.63
N SER A 563 -12.14 -10.71 10.61
CA SER A 563 -13.22 -11.00 9.67
C SER A 563 -13.19 -12.49 9.30
N SER A 564 -13.89 -13.29 10.10
CA SER A 564 -14.07 -14.73 9.86
C SER A 564 -15.55 -15.10 9.94
N GLY A 565 -15.89 -16.35 9.59
CA GLY A 565 -17.24 -16.88 9.75
C GLY A 565 -17.76 -16.68 11.18
N LYS A 566 -16.97 -17.06 12.18
CA LYS A 566 -17.31 -17.03 13.61
C LYS A 566 -17.12 -15.65 14.28
N VAL A 567 -16.14 -14.84 13.87
CA VAL A 567 -15.77 -13.58 14.57
C VAL A 567 -15.61 -12.39 13.62
N LYS A 568 -16.35 -11.31 13.90
CA LYS A 568 -16.36 -10.06 13.10
C LYS A 568 -16.19 -8.86 14.03
N THR A 569 -15.03 -8.21 14.01
CA THR A 569 -14.69 -7.11 14.92
C THR A 569 -14.00 -5.94 14.24
N VAL A 570 -14.21 -4.74 14.80
CA VAL A 570 -13.57 -3.50 14.36
C VAL A 570 -13.00 -2.70 15.55
N SER A 571 -11.96 -1.91 15.30
CA SER A 571 -11.46 -0.89 16.22
C SER A 571 -11.68 0.51 15.64
N VAL A 572 -11.86 1.51 16.50
CA VAL A 572 -11.91 2.92 16.06
C VAL A 572 -10.52 3.36 15.64
N LEU A 573 -10.31 3.54 14.33
CA LEU A 573 -9.08 4.06 13.75
C LEU A 573 -8.95 5.57 14.00
N GLY A 574 -10.06 6.31 13.94
CA GLY A 574 -10.10 7.73 14.27
C GLY A 574 -11.39 8.41 13.79
N VAL A 575 -11.31 9.67 13.36
CA VAL A 575 -12.44 10.44 12.82
C VAL A 575 -12.16 10.97 11.42
N ALA A 576 -13.21 11.26 10.65
CA ALA A 576 -13.09 11.93 9.36
C ALA A 576 -12.81 13.44 9.51
N ASN A 577 -13.44 14.11 10.49
CA ASN A 577 -13.26 15.54 10.72
C ASN A 577 -12.79 15.82 12.17
N LYS A 578 -11.59 16.42 12.30
CA LYS A 578 -10.92 16.72 13.57
C LYS A 578 -11.48 17.93 14.32
N THR A 579 -12.33 18.76 13.70
CA THR A 579 -12.93 19.95 14.34
C THR A 579 -14.23 19.64 15.11
N LYS A 580 -14.80 18.43 14.95
CA LYS A 580 -16.06 18.05 15.60
C LYS A 580 -16.01 18.18 17.13
N LYS A 581 -17.00 18.88 17.70
CA LYS A 581 -17.18 19.10 19.14
C LYS A 581 -17.70 17.84 19.89
N SER A 582 -18.34 16.90 19.20
CA SER A 582 -18.92 15.67 19.75
C SER A 582 -18.77 14.49 18.79
N ILE A 583 -18.55 13.28 19.33
CA ILE A 583 -18.41 12.01 18.58
C ILE A 583 -19.17 10.88 19.29
N THR A 584 -19.78 9.97 18.51
CA THR A 584 -20.39 8.73 19.03
C THR A 584 -19.67 7.50 18.48
N ILE A 585 -19.17 6.64 19.37
CA ILE A 585 -18.62 5.32 19.03
C ILE A 585 -19.74 4.29 19.13
N ALA A 586 -20.04 3.60 18.03
CA ALA A 586 -21.16 2.67 17.93
C ALA A 586 -20.96 1.38 18.76
N LYS A 587 -22.06 0.62 18.96
CA LYS A 587 -22.02 -0.75 19.52
C LYS A 587 -21.56 -1.76 18.47
N THR A 588 -22.13 -1.67 17.27
CA THR A 588 -21.77 -2.41 16.06
C THR A 588 -21.70 -1.47 14.86
N VAL A 589 -20.98 -1.89 13.83
CA VAL A 589 -20.87 -1.20 12.54
C VAL A 589 -21.26 -2.20 11.44
N SER A 590 -22.14 -1.80 10.53
CA SER A 590 -22.57 -2.63 9.39
C SER A 590 -21.77 -2.26 8.15
N TYR A 591 -21.31 -3.25 7.38
CA TYR A 591 -20.57 -3.04 6.13
C TYR A 591 -20.65 -4.29 5.23
N LYS A 592 -21.06 -4.09 3.96
CA LYS A 592 -21.33 -5.17 2.97
C LYS A 592 -22.13 -6.34 3.59
N GLY A 593 -23.36 -6.06 4.05
CA GLY A 593 -24.25 -7.02 4.72
C GLY A 593 -23.85 -7.42 6.14
N TYR A 594 -22.56 -7.45 6.47
CA TYR A 594 -22.05 -7.96 7.74
C TYR A 594 -22.06 -6.93 8.88
N GLN A 595 -22.39 -7.38 10.10
CA GLN A 595 -22.20 -6.60 11.33
C GLN A 595 -20.86 -6.93 12.01
N TYR A 596 -20.15 -5.90 12.44
CA TYR A 596 -18.89 -5.98 13.18
C TYR A 596 -19.07 -5.37 14.57
N ALA A 597 -18.61 -6.08 15.61
CA ALA A 597 -18.60 -5.54 16.98
C ALA A 597 -17.44 -4.54 17.16
N VAL A 598 -17.69 -3.38 17.76
CA VAL A 598 -16.62 -2.43 18.08
C VAL A 598 -15.91 -2.88 19.35
N THR A 599 -14.66 -3.35 19.24
CA THR A 599 -13.89 -3.97 20.33
C THR A 599 -12.63 -3.21 20.74
N GLY A 600 -12.24 -2.16 20.01
CA GLY A 600 -11.07 -1.37 20.38
C GLY A 600 -11.05 0.07 19.90
N ILE A 601 -10.04 0.80 20.32
CA ILE A 601 -9.70 2.17 19.87
C ILE A 601 -8.19 2.20 19.60
N CYS A 602 -7.79 2.64 18.40
CA CYS A 602 -6.41 2.57 17.93
C CYS A 602 -5.48 3.58 18.59
N LYS A 603 -4.16 3.35 18.44
CA LYS A 603 -3.09 4.31 18.78
C LYS A 603 -3.41 5.66 18.11
N LYS A 604 -3.36 6.77 18.87
CA LYS A 604 -3.63 8.14 18.39
C LYS A 604 -5.04 8.42 17.76
N ALA A 605 -6.06 7.58 17.96
CA ALA A 605 -7.37 7.71 17.27
C ALA A 605 -8.06 9.11 17.33
N PHE A 606 -7.97 9.82 18.45
CA PHE A 606 -8.50 11.18 18.64
C PHE A 606 -7.39 12.24 18.83
N TYR A 607 -6.17 11.95 18.35
CA TYR A 607 -4.98 12.78 18.56
C TYR A 607 -5.13 14.19 17.98
N LYS A 608 -4.68 15.20 18.74
CA LYS A 608 -4.78 16.64 18.42
C LYS A 608 -6.22 17.18 18.24
N MET A 609 -7.28 16.46 18.62
CA MET A 609 -8.67 16.97 18.57
C MET A 609 -9.01 17.94 19.71
N SER A 610 -8.34 19.10 19.77
CA SER A 610 -8.51 20.11 20.85
C SER A 610 -9.95 20.65 20.97
N LYS A 611 -10.71 20.68 19.87
CA LYS A 611 -12.11 21.12 19.82
C LYS A 611 -13.13 20.05 20.31
N LEU A 612 -12.71 18.79 20.51
CA LEU A 612 -13.59 17.68 20.92
C LEU A 612 -13.95 17.75 22.42
N LYS A 613 -15.17 18.16 22.73
CA LYS A 613 -15.69 18.28 24.11
C LYS A 613 -16.36 16.99 24.62
N LYS A 614 -16.89 16.13 23.73
CA LYS A 614 -17.70 14.96 24.11
C LYS A 614 -17.42 13.71 23.27
N ILE A 615 -17.32 12.55 23.92
CA ILE A 615 -17.41 11.23 23.27
C ILE A 615 -18.54 10.42 23.94
N LYS A 616 -19.44 9.79 23.17
CA LYS A 616 -20.44 8.83 23.67
C LYS A 616 -20.09 7.42 23.18
N VAL A 617 -19.79 6.50 24.08
CA VAL A 617 -19.42 5.11 23.77
C VAL A 617 -20.63 4.20 23.97
N LEU A 618 -21.11 3.57 22.89
CA LEU A 618 -22.26 2.65 22.92
C LEU A 618 -21.83 1.17 22.98
N SER A 619 -20.59 0.83 22.62
CA SER A 619 -20.08 -0.54 22.75
C SER A 619 -19.86 -0.92 24.21
N THR A 620 -20.29 -2.14 24.54
CA THR A 620 -19.98 -2.83 25.80
C THR A 620 -18.85 -3.85 25.65
N LYS A 621 -18.24 -3.97 24.46
CA LYS A 621 -17.22 -4.96 24.09
C LYS A 621 -15.81 -4.37 23.86
N ILE A 622 -15.55 -3.10 24.19
CA ILE A 622 -14.20 -2.53 24.13
C ILE A 622 -13.26 -3.28 25.11
N THR A 623 -12.14 -3.80 24.60
CA THR A 623 -11.10 -4.52 25.35
C THR A 623 -9.71 -3.90 25.24
N LYS A 624 -9.36 -3.27 24.11
CA LYS A 624 -8.03 -2.63 23.89
C LYS A 624 -8.17 -1.15 23.51
N VAL A 625 -7.35 -0.29 24.11
CA VAL A 625 -7.20 1.13 23.73
C VAL A 625 -5.72 1.47 23.59
N GLY A 626 -5.32 1.94 22.42
CA GLY A 626 -3.93 2.18 22.06
C GLY A 626 -3.27 3.35 22.80
N LYS A 627 -1.93 3.32 22.87
CA LYS A 627 -1.12 4.41 23.44
C LYS A 627 -1.50 5.75 22.76
N GLN A 628 -1.63 6.81 23.56
CA GLN A 628 -1.96 8.18 23.12
C GLN A 628 -3.31 8.37 22.38
N ALA A 629 -4.27 7.44 22.47
CA ALA A 629 -5.57 7.54 21.79
C ALA A 629 -6.31 8.88 21.98
N PHE A 630 -6.18 9.53 23.15
CA PHE A 630 -6.80 10.82 23.48
C PHE A 630 -5.79 11.99 23.62
N LYS A 631 -4.51 11.81 23.26
CA LYS A 631 -3.48 12.84 23.52
C LYS A 631 -3.75 14.12 22.72
N LYS A 632 -3.74 15.27 23.39
CA LYS A 632 -4.13 16.59 22.84
C LYS A 632 -5.60 16.69 22.37
N THR A 633 -6.54 15.95 22.99
CA THR A 633 -7.98 16.32 22.97
C THR A 633 -8.24 17.55 23.86
N ASN A 634 -9.50 18.01 23.95
CA ASN A 634 -9.88 19.03 24.93
C ASN A 634 -9.56 18.59 26.38
N VAL A 635 -9.11 19.53 27.22
CA VAL A 635 -8.73 19.25 28.62
C VAL A 635 -9.94 18.94 29.52
N LYS A 636 -11.15 19.40 29.17
CA LYS A 636 -12.42 19.10 29.87
C LYS A 636 -13.27 18.04 29.12
N LEU A 637 -12.64 17.14 28.36
CA LEU A 637 -13.34 16.12 27.56
C LEU A 637 -14.22 15.21 28.44
N LYS A 638 -15.54 15.17 28.15
CA LYS A 638 -16.51 14.30 28.80
C LYS A 638 -16.74 13.03 27.96
N ILE A 639 -16.36 11.87 28.49
CA ILE A 639 -16.56 10.57 27.84
C ILE A 639 -17.71 9.86 28.55
N GLN A 640 -18.85 9.75 27.89
CA GLN A 640 -19.99 8.95 28.36
C GLN A 640 -19.80 7.49 27.96
N VAL A 641 -19.94 6.55 28.89
CA VAL A 641 -19.81 5.10 28.68
C VAL A 641 -21.05 4.35 29.18
N PRO A 642 -21.26 3.06 28.82
CA PRO A 642 -22.40 2.31 29.35
C PRO A 642 -22.24 2.08 30.85
N LYS A 643 -23.26 2.41 31.67
CA LYS A 643 -23.20 2.30 33.16
C LYS A 643 -22.56 0.99 33.65
N LYS A 644 -23.03 -0.17 33.14
CA LYS A 644 -22.51 -1.52 33.45
C LYS A 644 -21.04 -1.79 33.04
N LYS A 645 -20.33 -0.83 32.43
CA LYS A 645 -18.90 -0.91 32.06
C LYS A 645 -18.05 0.24 32.61
N LEU A 646 -18.62 1.20 33.36
CA LEU A 646 -17.93 2.40 33.85
C LEU A 646 -16.62 2.09 34.60
N LYS A 647 -16.65 1.20 35.60
CA LYS A 647 -15.44 0.80 36.38
C LYS A 647 -14.34 0.19 35.50
N LYS A 648 -14.70 -0.59 34.46
CA LYS A 648 -13.73 -1.19 33.52
C LYS A 648 -13.18 -0.18 32.51
N TYR A 649 -14.03 0.69 31.96
CA TYR A 649 -13.59 1.67 30.94
C TYR A 649 -12.84 2.85 31.53
N ARG A 650 -13.11 3.23 32.79
CA ARG A 650 -12.28 4.18 33.53
C ARG A 650 -10.83 3.69 33.63
N LYS A 651 -10.60 2.44 34.08
CA LYS A 651 -9.27 1.80 34.07
C LYS A 651 -8.68 1.70 32.66
N LEU A 652 -9.46 1.24 31.67
CA LEU A 652 -8.96 0.99 30.31
C LEU A 652 -8.56 2.28 29.55
N PHE A 653 -9.19 3.41 29.82
CA PHE A 653 -8.91 4.70 29.16
C PHE A 653 -7.87 5.55 29.91
N GLN A 654 -7.59 5.22 31.18
CA GLN A 654 -6.50 5.80 31.98
C GLN A 654 -5.14 5.54 31.31
N GLY A 655 -4.22 6.50 31.41
CA GLY A 655 -2.92 6.46 30.71
C GLY A 655 -2.98 6.62 29.18
N LYS A 656 -4.16 6.57 28.53
CA LYS A 656 -4.28 6.63 27.06
C LYS A 656 -4.26 8.06 26.49
N GLY A 657 -3.75 9.02 27.26
CA GLY A 657 -3.51 10.41 26.86
C GLY A 657 -4.62 11.42 27.19
N LEU A 658 -5.58 11.08 28.05
CA LEU A 658 -6.60 12.01 28.54
C LEU A 658 -5.97 13.21 29.28
N GLY A 659 -6.59 14.39 29.18
CA GLY A 659 -6.18 15.57 29.94
C GLY A 659 -6.59 15.49 31.42
N LYS A 660 -5.85 16.17 32.31
CA LYS A 660 -6.06 16.12 33.78
C LYS A 660 -7.48 16.46 34.26
N LYS A 661 -8.28 17.21 33.46
CA LYS A 661 -9.66 17.60 33.79
C LYS A 661 -10.73 16.88 32.94
N ALA A 662 -10.36 15.79 32.25
CA ALA A 662 -11.29 14.96 31.48
C ALA A 662 -12.03 13.97 32.40
N ASN A 663 -13.32 13.74 32.13
CA ASN A 663 -14.17 12.93 33.01
C ASN A 663 -14.83 11.75 32.24
N ILE A 664 -14.85 10.58 32.86
CA ILE A 664 -15.47 9.35 32.33
C ILE A 664 -16.67 8.99 33.21
N VAL A 665 -17.87 9.04 32.62
CA VAL A 665 -19.19 8.95 33.29
C VAL A 665 -20.12 7.93 32.64
#